data_AF-A0A939YP79-F1
#
_entry.id   AF-A0A939YP79-F1
#
_cell.length_a   1.000
_cell.length_b   1.000
_cell.length_c   1.000
_cell.angle_alpha   90.00
_cell.angle_beta   90.00
_cell.angle_gamma   90.00
#
_symmetry.space_group_name_H-M   'P 1'
#
loop_
_entity.id
_entity.type
_entity.pdbx_description
1 polymer ?
#
loop_
_entity_poly.entity_id
_entity_poly.type
_entity_poly.pdbx_seq_one_letter_code
_entity_poly.pdbx_strand_id
1 'polypeptide(L)'
;MKKLRKGTTAAVSAVLAVTASGSSLSASAVLSPSEPEGYIDGWGYAEETLYIDDGYNYYESGKIYEIVSVPEELVNKDEEVTLVLPEKLGDMDIEGCEIELCYMKGQVNIVFPESYKRIIAGLSNKGIKSVEFRNKDVFINFLDLAGSSIAEITLPSNTEFGDSMFRSCRQLKSFTYPDKAEYCALPYRCFENCEKLEKVVLPEDAAIGYIGEYAFMNDRMLKELILPSDVYHYEDDDGNIVFNIGDSAFQNCSSLGSLIIPADSETDIIVENEAFSGCESLKNIAFSRSAKSLKFGSRVFAGCGSFDTLDIPDGTGSITLGEKALSGTAVTSLNADSRWDIGDSAFAECNALKDITLDGAKAGENAFRGCEALENVTVDSGAVLSESAVSLCPALKNIDIRDSGVVMNGAFNDCPALMTINGKPVFDSSTGELAPGMKDIIRANFAASDNIGFLNEYVSQQVKKTVSEIITPDMNDMQKTRAVHDWLCENTVYATEEEQGFRDLSDASVFLLDSTTGEGYARVFNLLAHEAGLETCIVSSETHSWNIVKIGGLYFHVDTTWDDLLDSHKWFLKTDSETYDAGGRHKNWKLCRPSVFHEFQSEELPECRRSMGDANNDGRINTADLVAFSRYLLGSGELEEDDVTVCDLNFDGSADTFDTVAFRNKLTSAL
;
A
#
# COMPACT_ATOMS: atom_id res chain seq x y z
N MET A 1 34.52 -1.76 19.14
CA MET A 1 35.70 -1.61 20.04
C MET A 1 36.77 -0.72 19.41
N LYS A 2 36.72 0.60 19.65
CA LYS A 2 37.84 1.49 20.05
C LYS A 2 37.43 2.96 19.84
N LYS A 3 37.60 3.73 20.93
CA LYS A 3 37.50 5.20 21.10
C LYS A 3 36.12 5.79 21.38
N LEU A 4 35.61 5.52 22.59
CA LEU A 4 34.82 6.50 23.34
C LEU A 4 35.79 7.34 24.19
N ARG A 5 35.77 8.66 23.96
CA ARG A 5 36.44 9.66 24.80
C ARG A 5 35.52 9.98 25.99
N LYS A 6 36.14 10.01 27.16
CA LYS A 6 35.64 10.37 28.50
C LYS A 6 34.56 11.46 28.47
N GLY A 7 33.41 11.19 29.11
CA GLY A 7 32.48 12.27 29.42
C GLY A 7 31.11 11.97 30.01
N THR A 8 30.67 10.74 30.28
CA THR A 8 29.41 10.49 31.02
C THR A 8 29.34 9.05 31.50
N THR A 9 29.13 8.84 32.80
CA THR A 9 28.81 7.53 33.39
C THR A 9 27.33 7.24 33.13
N ALA A 10 27.03 6.60 32.00
CA ALA A 10 25.76 5.92 31.81
C ALA A 10 25.79 4.59 32.58
N ALA A 11 24.97 4.48 33.61
CA ALA A 11 24.69 3.19 34.25
C ALA A 11 23.81 2.39 33.29
N VAL A 12 24.40 1.36 32.66
CA VAL A 12 23.68 0.37 31.88
C VAL A 12 23.02 -0.59 32.87
N SER A 13 21.77 -0.32 33.24
CA SER A 13 20.92 -1.29 33.94
C SER A 13 20.29 -2.21 32.90
N ALA A 14 20.86 -3.40 32.75
CA ALA A 14 20.26 -4.47 31.97
C ALA A 14 19.07 -5.05 32.76
N VAL A 15 17.85 -4.65 32.41
CA VAL A 15 16.61 -5.27 32.91
C VAL A 15 16.35 -6.52 32.07
N LEU A 16 16.41 -7.69 32.71
CA LEU A 16 15.97 -8.96 32.16
C LEU A 16 14.44 -8.95 32.07
N ALA A 17 13.90 -8.51 30.94
CA ALA A 17 12.51 -8.73 30.59
C ALA A 17 12.29 -10.24 30.33
N VAL A 18 11.70 -10.95 31.29
CA VAL A 18 11.23 -12.32 31.09
C VAL A 18 9.94 -12.25 30.28
N THR A 19 10.05 -12.37 28.96
CA THR A 19 8.91 -12.69 28.10
C THR A 19 8.53 -14.15 28.30
N ALA A 20 7.34 -14.39 28.84
CA ALA A 20 6.75 -15.71 28.89
C ALA A 20 6.35 -16.15 27.48
N SER A 21 7.27 -16.80 26.76
CA SER A 21 6.92 -17.71 25.67
C SER A 21 7.80 -18.95 25.78
N GLY A 22 7.16 -20.10 25.99
CA GLY A 22 7.83 -21.35 26.35
C GLY A 22 8.90 -21.78 25.35
N SER A 23 10.10 -22.02 25.86
CA SER A 23 10.88 -23.24 25.60
C SER A 23 12.12 -23.24 26.49
N SER A 24 12.47 -24.42 26.95
CA SER A 24 13.58 -24.72 27.87
C SER A 24 14.92 -24.12 27.43
N LEU A 25 15.62 -23.42 28.33
CA LEU A 25 17.09 -23.33 28.33
C LEU A 25 17.60 -22.94 29.72
N SER A 26 18.50 -23.77 30.22
CA SER A 26 19.20 -23.65 31.51
C SER A 26 20.31 -22.59 31.47
N ALA A 27 20.44 -21.77 32.51
CA ALA A 27 21.67 -21.01 32.76
C ALA A 27 22.01 -21.01 34.26
N SER A 28 23.28 -21.28 34.54
CA SER A 28 23.87 -21.64 35.83
C SER A 28 23.97 -20.49 36.82
N ALA A 29 23.68 -20.80 38.09
CA ALA A 29 23.93 -19.97 39.26
C ALA A 29 25.43 -19.87 39.60
N VAL A 30 25.85 -18.69 40.05
CA VAL A 30 27.10 -18.48 40.80
C VAL A 30 26.73 -18.04 42.22
N LEU A 31 27.22 -18.79 43.21
CA LEU A 31 26.93 -18.69 44.64
C LEU A 31 27.80 -17.64 45.37
N SER A 32 27.11 -16.86 46.23
CA SER A 32 27.53 -16.27 47.53
C SER A 32 28.63 -15.19 47.57
N PRO A 33 28.59 -14.27 48.56
CA PRO A 33 29.12 -14.63 49.89
C PRO A 33 28.29 -14.18 51.11
N SER A 34 28.33 -15.05 52.14
CA SER A 34 28.28 -14.83 53.60
C SER A 34 27.18 -13.96 54.24
N GLU A 35 26.39 -14.63 55.10
CA GLU A 35 25.51 -14.07 56.13
C GLU A 35 26.17 -12.98 56.99
N PRO A 36 25.38 -11.98 57.42
CA PRO A 36 25.46 -11.46 58.77
C PRO A 36 24.17 -11.76 59.55
N GLU A 37 24.38 -12.29 60.74
CA GLU A 37 23.40 -12.60 61.78
C GLU A 37 22.59 -11.36 62.21
N GLY A 38 21.27 -11.52 62.38
CA GLY A 38 20.40 -10.52 62.99
C GLY A 38 18.93 -10.69 62.63
N TYR A 39 18.28 -11.73 63.15
CA TYR A 39 16.83 -11.95 63.04
C TYR A 39 16.12 -11.17 64.15
N ILE A 40 15.21 -10.25 63.81
CA ILE A 40 14.31 -9.58 64.77
C ILE A 40 12.89 -9.86 64.30
N ASP A 41 12.10 -10.52 65.14
CA ASP A 41 10.74 -10.99 64.85
C ASP A 41 9.73 -10.10 65.59
N GLY A 42 8.75 -9.52 64.89
CA GLY A 42 7.73 -8.67 65.51
C GLY A 42 6.67 -8.03 64.60
N TRP A 43 5.56 -8.73 64.34
CA TRP A 43 4.38 -8.18 63.65
C TRP A 43 3.50 -7.33 64.60
N GLY A 44 3.21 -6.08 64.22
CA GLY A 44 2.21 -5.23 64.86
C GLY A 44 0.93 -5.11 64.03
N TYR A 45 -0.17 -5.73 64.46
CA TYR A 45 -1.47 -5.67 63.78
C TYR A 45 -2.30 -4.48 64.28
N ALA A 46 -2.69 -3.59 63.38
CA ALA A 46 -3.87 -2.74 63.52
C ALA A 46 -4.77 -3.01 62.31
N GLU A 47 -6.07 -3.21 62.53
CA GLU A 47 -7.03 -3.64 61.52
C GLU A 47 -6.90 -2.81 60.22
N GLU A 48 -6.77 -3.50 59.08
CA GLU A 48 -6.66 -3.00 57.69
C GLU A 48 -5.33 -2.34 57.25
N THR A 49 -4.30 -2.24 58.11
CA THR A 49 -2.98 -1.69 57.75
C THR A 49 -1.87 -2.65 58.19
N LEU A 50 -0.98 -3.05 57.27
CA LEU A 50 0.16 -3.93 57.57
C LEU A 50 1.49 -3.19 57.41
N TYR A 51 2.38 -3.34 58.40
CA TYR A 51 3.77 -2.88 58.37
C TYR A 51 4.68 -4.07 58.03
N ILE A 52 5.63 -3.90 57.12
CA ILE A 52 6.64 -4.93 56.77
C ILE A 52 7.91 -4.67 57.57
N ASP A 53 8.50 -5.69 58.19
CA ASP A 53 9.78 -5.60 58.93
C ASP A 53 10.84 -6.60 58.41
N ASP A 54 10.56 -7.36 57.34
CA ASP A 54 11.45 -8.40 56.80
C ASP A 54 11.89 -8.11 55.35
N GLY A 55 13.15 -7.71 55.18
CA GLY A 55 13.80 -7.55 53.88
C GLY A 55 15.24 -8.08 53.83
N TYR A 56 15.69 -8.50 52.64
CA TYR A 56 17.10 -8.84 52.39
C TYR A 56 17.88 -7.57 52.04
N ASN A 57 19.00 -7.33 52.72
CA ASN A 57 19.80 -6.11 52.58
C ASN A 57 21.05 -6.36 51.71
N TYR A 58 21.37 -5.42 50.83
CA TYR A 58 22.73 -5.34 50.28
C TYR A 58 23.30 -3.91 50.42
N TYR A 59 24.62 -3.85 50.59
CA TYR A 59 25.35 -2.62 50.87
C TYR A 59 26.12 -2.18 49.62
N GLU A 60 25.80 -0.99 49.12
CA GLU A 60 26.60 -0.34 48.09
C GLU A 60 26.95 1.08 48.53
N SER A 61 28.25 1.39 48.58
CA SER A 61 28.77 2.74 48.89
C SER A 61 28.28 3.37 50.20
N GLY A 62 27.98 2.56 51.23
CA GLY A 62 27.58 3.05 52.56
C GLY A 62 26.09 3.38 52.73
N LYS A 63 25.22 2.88 51.85
CA LYS A 63 23.75 3.03 51.90
C LYS A 63 23.04 1.68 52.07
N ILE A 64 21.84 1.70 52.67
CA ILE A 64 20.97 0.53 52.86
C ILE A 64 19.86 0.59 51.82
N TYR A 65 19.67 -0.52 51.10
CA TYR A 65 18.54 -0.77 50.21
C TYR A 65 17.78 -1.98 50.76
N GLU A 66 16.47 -1.82 50.99
CA GLU A 66 15.60 -2.90 51.47
C GLU A 66 14.91 -3.57 50.28
N ILE A 67 15.02 -4.91 50.20
CA ILE A 67 14.16 -5.75 49.36
C ILE A 67 12.94 -6.15 50.17
N VAL A 68 11.83 -5.47 49.94
CA VAL A 68 10.56 -5.73 50.63
C VAL A 68 9.89 -6.96 50.01
N SER A 69 9.85 -8.08 50.73
CA SER A 69 9.11 -9.27 50.32
C SER A 69 7.70 -9.26 50.91
N VAL A 70 6.68 -9.49 50.08
CA VAL A 70 5.29 -9.58 50.56
C VAL A 70 5.10 -10.89 51.31
N PRO A 71 4.52 -10.88 52.52
CA PRO A 71 4.17 -12.11 53.25
C PRO A 71 3.31 -13.08 52.41
N GLU A 72 3.63 -14.38 52.43
CA GLU A 72 2.88 -15.42 51.70
C GLU A 72 1.37 -15.43 52.03
N GLU A 73 1.01 -14.97 53.23
CA GLU A 73 -0.37 -14.86 53.70
C GLU A 73 -1.17 -13.77 52.96
N LEU A 74 -0.50 -12.74 52.45
CA LEU A 74 -1.11 -11.66 51.66
C LEU A 74 -1.21 -12.00 50.17
N VAL A 75 -0.26 -12.78 49.65
CA VAL A 75 -0.24 -13.27 48.25
C VAL A 75 -1.56 -13.94 47.85
N ASN A 76 -2.25 -14.59 48.80
CA ASN A 76 -3.48 -15.34 48.55
C ASN A 76 -4.78 -14.66 49.01
N LYS A 77 -4.73 -13.48 49.63
CA LYS A 77 -5.95 -12.75 50.01
C LYS A 77 -6.57 -12.04 48.81
N ASP A 78 -7.89 -12.10 48.72
CA ASP A 78 -8.72 -11.47 47.69
C ASP A 78 -9.41 -10.17 48.20
N GLU A 79 -8.95 -9.66 49.34
CA GLU A 79 -9.44 -8.42 49.96
C GLU A 79 -8.57 -7.23 49.54
N GLU A 80 -9.09 -6.01 49.69
CA GLU A 80 -8.30 -4.79 49.50
C GLU A 80 -7.38 -4.58 50.70
N VAL A 81 -6.08 -4.40 50.46
CA VAL A 81 -5.06 -4.25 51.50
C VAL A 81 -4.27 -2.97 51.29
N THR A 82 -4.02 -2.22 52.37
CA THR A 82 -3.07 -1.10 52.35
C THR A 82 -1.73 -1.54 52.93
N LEU A 83 -0.71 -1.49 52.08
CA LEU A 83 0.67 -1.79 52.42
C LEU A 83 1.41 -0.48 52.72
N VAL A 84 1.72 -0.26 53.99
CA VAL A 84 2.55 0.88 54.42
C VAL A 84 3.97 0.37 54.59
N LEU A 85 4.88 0.87 53.77
CA LEU A 85 6.29 0.49 53.85
C LEU A 85 6.90 1.02 55.17
N PRO A 86 7.92 0.35 55.73
CA PRO A 86 8.50 0.73 57.01
C PRO A 86 9.23 2.09 56.94
N GLU A 87 9.23 2.85 58.04
CA GLU A 87 10.00 4.10 58.13
C GLU A 87 11.51 3.86 58.38
N LYS A 88 11.86 2.70 58.95
CA LYS A 88 13.19 2.32 59.44
C LYS A 88 13.41 0.82 59.29
N LEU A 89 14.68 0.42 59.17
CA LEU A 89 15.10 -0.97 59.31
C LEU A 89 15.98 -1.10 60.57
N GLY A 90 15.44 -1.66 61.64
CA GLY A 90 16.07 -1.60 62.97
C GLY A 90 16.26 -0.15 63.46
N ASP A 91 17.50 0.24 63.79
CA ASP A 91 17.85 1.60 64.25
C ASP A 91 18.29 2.55 63.11
N MET A 92 18.26 2.11 61.85
CA MET A 92 18.84 2.85 60.71
C MET A 92 17.76 3.45 59.79
N ASP A 93 17.99 4.67 59.31
CA ASP A 93 17.11 5.35 58.34
C ASP A 93 17.28 4.74 56.95
N ILE A 94 16.16 4.46 56.26
CA ILE A 94 16.15 3.93 54.88
C ILE A 94 16.28 5.10 53.89
N GLU A 95 17.36 5.15 53.11
CA GLU A 95 17.56 6.19 52.08
C GLU A 95 17.06 5.79 50.69
N GLY A 96 16.76 4.50 50.47
CA GLY A 96 16.27 3.94 49.21
C GLY A 96 15.58 2.57 49.39
N CYS A 97 14.61 2.26 48.53
CA CYS A 97 13.95 0.94 48.47
C CYS A 97 14.16 0.29 47.11
N GLU A 98 14.28 -1.05 47.08
CA GLU A 98 14.02 -1.87 45.90
C GLU A 98 12.83 -2.80 46.19
N ILE A 99 11.71 -2.63 45.49
CA ILE A 99 10.51 -3.44 45.77
C ILE A 99 10.14 -4.22 44.53
N GLU A 100 9.93 -5.52 44.69
CA GLU A 100 9.39 -6.39 43.65
C GLU A 100 8.11 -7.07 44.16
N LEU A 101 6.95 -6.54 43.77
CA LEU A 101 5.64 -7.10 44.18
C LEU A 101 5.16 -8.17 43.20
N CYS A 102 5.84 -9.32 43.22
CA CYS A 102 5.40 -10.48 42.45
C CYS A 102 4.19 -11.16 43.14
N TYR A 103 3.05 -11.24 42.43
CA TYR A 103 1.87 -12.06 42.75
C TYR A 103 1.02 -11.64 43.97
N MET A 104 0.11 -10.67 43.78
CA MET A 104 -1.01 -10.40 44.71
C MET A 104 -2.33 -10.66 43.98
N LYS A 105 -3.28 -11.35 44.62
CA LYS A 105 -4.61 -11.61 44.01
C LYS A 105 -5.61 -10.48 44.25
N GLY A 106 -5.65 -9.93 45.45
CA GLY A 106 -6.53 -8.83 45.85
C GLY A 106 -6.07 -7.44 45.40
N GLN A 107 -6.87 -6.42 45.73
CA GLN A 107 -6.53 -5.02 45.45
C GLN A 107 -5.51 -4.49 46.47
N VAL A 108 -4.54 -3.69 46.03
CA VAL A 108 -3.43 -3.24 46.88
C VAL A 108 -3.23 -1.73 46.76
N ASN A 109 -3.20 -1.05 47.90
CA ASN A 109 -2.77 0.34 48.01
C ASN A 109 -1.37 0.36 48.62
N ILE A 110 -0.41 1.05 47.99
CA ILE A 110 0.97 1.12 48.48
C ILE A 110 1.23 2.52 49.00
N VAL A 111 1.83 2.64 50.18
CA VAL A 111 2.18 3.91 50.78
C VAL A 111 3.66 3.95 51.07
N PHE A 112 4.38 4.85 50.40
CA PHE A 112 5.76 5.21 50.69
C PHE A 112 5.81 6.32 51.77
N PRO A 113 6.37 6.05 52.96
CA PRO A 113 6.54 7.03 54.04
C PRO A 113 7.37 8.26 53.70
N GLU A 114 7.34 9.25 54.60
CA GLU A 114 8.07 10.52 54.48
C GLU A 114 9.60 10.34 54.53
N SER A 115 10.10 9.26 55.13
CA SER A 115 11.54 9.02 55.33
C SER A 115 12.30 8.71 54.02
N TYR A 116 11.62 8.22 52.99
CA TYR A 116 12.24 7.80 51.74
C TYR A 116 12.75 9.00 50.95
N LYS A 117 14.05 9.04 50.69
CA LYS A 117 14.69 10.07 49.86
C LYS A 117 14.87 9.63 48.41
N ARG A 118 14.94 8.31 48.17
CA ARG A 118 15.06 7.72 46.83
C ARG A 118 14.17 6.47 46.70
N ILE A 119 13.67 6.18 45.51
CA ILE A 119 12.85 4.99 45.23
C ILE A 119 13.27 4.35 43.90
N ILE A 120 13.42 3.03 43.91
CA ILE A 120 13.53 2.13 42.75
C ILE A 120 12.48 1.04 42.98
N ALA A 121 11.37 1.02 42.24
CA ALA A 121 10.26 0.12 42.56
C ALA A 121 9.68 -0.59 41.33
N GLY A 122 9.82 -1.91 41.30
CA GLY A 122 9.15 -2.82 40.38
C GLY A 122 7.78 -3.24 40.92
N LEU A 123 6.74 -2.48 40.60
CA LEU A 123 5.38 -2.68 41.09
C LEU A 123 4.45 -3.21 39.97
N SER A 124 4.96 -4.08 39.10
CA SER A 124 4.18 -4.66 37.99
C SER A 124 3.15 -5.68 38.52
N ASN A 125 1.93 -5.24 38.82
CA ASN A 125 0.92 -6.11 39.44
C ASN A 125 -0.52 -5.62 39.20
N LYS A 126 -1.38 -6.50 38.69
CA LYS A 126 -2.80 -6.20 38.39
C LYS A 126 -3.63 -5.79 39.61
N GLY A 127 -3.23 -6.19 40.81
CA GLY A 127 -3.92 -5.84 42.06
C GLY A 127 -3.67 -4.40 42.49
N ILE A 128 -2.62 -3.72 42.03
CA ILE A 128 -2.30 -2.38 42.54
C ILE A 128 -3.36 -1.38 42.09
N LYS A 129 -4.00 -0.75 43.06
CA LYS A 129 -5.11 0.19 42.91
C LYS A 129 -4.67 1.64 43.13
N SER A 130 -3.72 1.87 44.04
CA SER A 130 -3.15 3.20 44.29
C SER A 130 -1.72 3.12 44.82
N VAL A 131 -0.96 4.19 44.60
CA VAL A 131 0.37 4.40 45.16
C VAL A 131 0.43 5.83 45.71
N GLU A 132 0.74 5.95 47.00
CA GLU A 132 0.90 7.21 47.71
C GLU A 132 2.38 7.46 48.03
N PHE A 133 2.90 8.62 47.62
CA PHE A 133 4.20 9.13 48.04
C PHE A 133 3.99 10.25 49.05
N ARG A 134 4.35 10.02 50.32
CA ARG A 134 4.22 11.04 51.38
C ARG A 134 5.27 12.13 51.22
N ASN A 135 6.54 11.74 51.04
CA ASN A 135 7.60 12.67 50.70
C ASN A 135 7.44 13.17 49.26
N LYS A 136 7.13 14.46 49.07
CA LYS A 136 6.97 15.08 47.74
C LYS A 136 8.30 15.40 47.05
N ASP A 137 9.40 15.46 47.81
CA ASP A 137 10.75 15.72 47.31
C ASP A 137 11.52 14.43 46.99
N VAL A 138 10.89 13.26 47.17
CA VAL A 138 11.51 11.95 46.91
C VAL A 138 11.97 11.84 45.46
N PHE A 139 13.18 11.30 45.27
CA PHE A 139 13.73 11.04 43.95
C PHE A 139 13.35 9.63 43.48
N ILE A 140 12.57 9.51 42.42
CA ILE A 140 12.19 8.20 41.86
C ILE A 140 13.08 7.93 40.65
N ASN A 141 14.02 7.00 40.80
CA ASN A 141 14.93 6.57 39.73
C ASN A 141 14.28 5.57 38.77
N PHE A 142 13.39 4.73 39.31
CA PHE A 142 12.70 3.71 38.53
C PHE A 142 11.38 3.41 39.22
N LEU A 143 10.31 3.35 38.43
CA LEU A 143 8.99 2.94 38.86
C LEU A 143 8.35 2.19 37.71
N ASP A 144 7.97 0.94 37.93
CA ASP A 144 7.20 0.14 37.00
C ASP A 144 5.83 -0.15 37.63
N LEU A 145 4.77 0.36 37.01
CA LEU A 145 3.38 0.12 37.41
C LEU A 145 2.61 -0.66 36.33
N ALA A 146 3.34 -1.33 35.42
CA ALA A 146 2.73 -2.03 34.32
C ALA A 146 1.69 -3.06 34.79
N GLY A 147 0.57 -3.10 34.09
CA GLY A 147 -0.54 -4.00 34.34
C GLY A 147 -1.41 -3.64 35.54
N SER A 148 -1.09 -2.58 36.30
CA SER A 148 -1.83 -2.21 37.49
C SER A 148 -3.26 -1.73 37.21
N SER A 149 -4.10 -1.78 38.24
CA SER A 149 -5.49 -1.31 38.22
C SER A 149 -5.62 0.16 38.66
N ILE A 150 -4.52 0.92 38.67
CA ILE A 150 -4.54 2.34 39.05
C ILE A 150 -5.45 3.13 38.11
N ALA A 151 -6.26 4.03 38.69
CA ALA A 151 -7.14 4.91 37.94
C ALA A 151 -6.58 6.33 37.80
N GLU A 152 -5.78 6.75 38.77
CA GLU A 152 -5.11 8.04 38.88
C GLU A 152 -3.80 7.87 39.65
N ILE A 153 -2.82 8.74 39.39
CA ILE A 153 -1.56 8.78 40.10
C ILE A 153 -1.02 10.20 40.08
N THR A 154 -0.39 10.63 41.18
CA THR A 154 0.39 11.86 41.24
C THR A 154 1.83 11.50 41.55
N LEU A 155 2.70 11.69 40.57
CA LEU A 155 4.13 11.44 40.70
C LEU A 155 4.82 12.65 41.36
N PRO A 156 5.77 12.44 42.29
CA PRO A 156 6.70 13.46 42.78
C PRO A 156 7.44 14.18 41.64
N SER A 157 7.83 15.44 41.85
CA SER A 157 8.50 16.26 40.81
C SER A 157 9.82 15.68 40.33
N ASN A 158 10.52 14.91 41.18
CA ASN A 158 11.82 14.31 40.90
C ASN A 158 11.69 12.87 40.39
N THR A 159 10.70 12.59 39.55
CA THR A 159 10.46 11.25 38.97
C THR A 159 11.11 11.11 37.60
N GLU A 160 11.99 10.13 37.44
CA GLU A 160 12.46 9.68 36.13
C GLU A 160 11.36 8.88 35.45
N PHE A 161 10.76 9.45 34.40
CA PHE A 161 9.72 8.79 33.62
C PHE A 161 10.37 7.79 32.66
N GLY A 162 10.22 6.50 32.95
CA GLY A 162 10.89 5.39 32.25
C GLY A 162 9.99 4.58 31.33
N ASP A 163 10.62 3.64 30.63
CA ASP A 163 9.95 2.72 29.70
C ASP A 163 8.87 1.90 30.38
N SER A 164 7.76 1.68 29.67
CA SER A 164 6.66 0.81 30.08
C SER A 164 6.01 1.13 31.43
N MET A 165 6.32 2.29 32.06
CA MET A 165 5.89 2.61 33.42
C MET A 165 4.40 2.36 33.68
N PHE A 166 3.52 2.69 32.73
CA PHE A 166 2.08 2.48 32.84
C PHE A 166 1.52 1.49 31.83
N ARG A 167 2.37 0.70 31.16
CA ARG A 167 1.93 -0.29 30.17
C ARG A 167 0.79 -1.15 30.72
N SER A 168 -0.32 -1.23 30.01
CA SER A 168 -1.50 -2.02 30.39
C SER A 168 -2.18 -1.59 31.70
N CYS A 169 -2.01 -0.34 32.14
CA CYS A 169 -2.82 0.26 33.21
C CYS A 169 -4.24 0.56 32.71
N ARG A 170 -5.04 -0.47 32.47
CA ARG A 170 -6.34 -0.39 31.78
C ARG A 170 -7.42 0.42 32.52
N GLN A 171 -7.16 0.86 33.75
CA GLN A 171 -8.05 1.72 34.51
C GLN A 171 -7.61 3.19 34.53
N LEU A 172 -6.38 3.50 34.12
CA LEU A 172 -5.83 4.85 34.16
C LEU A 172 -6.64 5.76 33.24
N LYS A 173 -7.16 6.85 33.79
CA LYS A 173 -8.03 7.78 33.03
C LYS A 173 -7.31 9.02 32.53
N SER A 174 -6.35 9.51 33.31
CA SER A 174 -5.59 10.69 32.97
C SER A 174 -4.21 10.63 33.58
N PHE A 175 -3.25 11.25 32.91
CA PHE A 175 -1.91 11.43 33.41
C PHE A 175 -1.46 12.88 33.28
N THR A 176 -0.83 13.41 34.32
CA THR A 176 -0.17 14.71 34.32
C THR A 176 1.28 14.50 34.69
N TYR A 177 2.18 14.94 33.82
CA TYR A 177 3.61 14.90 34.05
C TYR A 177 3.95 15.79 35.26
N PRO A 178 4.92 15.43 36.11
CA PRO A 178 5.27 16.24 37.27
C PRO A 178 5.74 17.66 36.91
N ASP A 179 5.31 18.66 37.71
CA ASP A 179 5.71 20.07 37.54
C ASP A 179 7.23 20.27 37.66
N LYS A 180 7.78 21.25 36.93
CA LYS A 180 9.20 21.70 36.90
C LYS A 180 10.19 20.86 36.10
N ALA A 181 9.73 20.00 35.20
CA ALA A 181 10.64 19.31 34.28
C ALA A 181 11.15 20.30 33.20
N GLU A 182 12.46 20.58 33.15
CA GLU A 182 13.08 21.29 32.00
C GLU A 182 13.05 20.41 30.73
N TYR A 183 12.99 19.09 30.93
CA TYR A 183 12.96 18.07 29.90
C TYR A 183 11.88 17.04 30.21
N CYS A 184 11.13 16.64 29.19
CA CYS A 184 10.22 15.50 29.26
C CYS A 184 10.35 14.61 28.03
N ALA A 185 9.95 13.36 28.17
CA ALA A 185 9.84 12.41 27.08
C ALA A 185 8.69 11.46 27.35
N LEU A 186 8.24 10.77 26.32
CA LEU A 186 7.26 9.69 26.41
C LEU A 186 7.96 8.41 25.96
N PRO A 187 8.58 7.64 26.86
CA PRO A 187 9.46 6.54 26.50
C PRO A 187 8.75 5.32 25.91
N TYR A 188 9.54 4.29 25.57
CA TYR A 188 9.08 3.05 24.95
C TYR A 188 7.90 2.46 25.73
N ARG A 189 6.76 2.25 25.06
CA ARG A 189 5.56 1.61 25.64
C ARG A 189 5.01 2.24 26.92
N CYS A 190 5.34 3.50 27.23
CA CYS A 190 5.04 4.08 28.55
C CYS A 190 3.55 4.01 28.94
N PHE A 191 2.61 4.07 28.00
CA PHE A 191 1.16 3.91 28.21
C PHE A 191 0.50 2.77 27.40
N GLU A 192 1.26 1.95 26.66
CA GLU A 192 0.72 0.90 25.76
C GLU A 192 -0.42 0.07 26.39
N ASN A 193 -1.61 0.06 25.78
CA ASN A 193 -2.85 -0.59 26.24
C ASN A 193 -3.48 0.01 27.52
N CYS A 194 -3.33 1.31 27.75
CA CYS A 194 -4.13 2.07 28.70
C CYS A 194 -5.50 2.43 28.09
N GLU A 195 -6.35 1.42 27.87
CA GLU A 195 -7.59 1.53 27.09
C GLU A 195 -8.63 2.55 27.63
N LYS A 196 -8.46 3.07 28.85
CA LYS A 196 -9.32 4.11 29.47
C LYS A 196 -8.66 5.48 29.57
N LEU A 197 -7.41 5.62 29.13
CA LEU A 197 -6.68 6.88 29.21
C LEU A 197 -7.31 7.87 28.24
N GLU A 198 -7.87 8.96 28.77
CA GLU A 198 -8.54 10.00 27.98
C GLU A 198 -7.66 11.22 27.73
N LYS A 199 -6.77 11.53 28.69
CA LYS A 199 -5.99 12.77 28.69
C LYS A 199 -4.58 12.57 29.22
N VAL A 200 -3.60 13.13 28.51
CA VAL A 200 -2.20 13.22 28.95
C VAL A 200 -1.73 14.66 28.83
N VAL A 201 -1.15 15.20 29.90
CA VAL A 201 -0.68 16.59 29.97
C VAL A 201 0.80 16.61 30.34
N LEU A 202 1.62 17.13 29.43
CA LEU A 202 3.03 17.44 29.68
C LEU A 202 3.18 18.92 30.09
N PRO A 203 4.28 19.32 30.74
CA PRO A 203 4.45 20.68 31.26
C PRO A 203 4.72 21.66 30.11
N GLU A 204 3.94 22.74 30.02
CA GLU A 204 4.02 23.70 28.89
C GLU A 204 5.39 24.36 28.74
N ASP A 205 6.08 24.61 29.86
CA ASP A 205 7.41 25.26 29.91
C ASP A 205 8.58 24.28 29.68
N ALA A 206 8.31 22.98 29.48
CA ALA A 206 9.34 21.97 29.23
C ALA A 206 9.75 21.92 27.75
N ALA A 207 10.92 21.35 27.47
CA ALA A 207 11.27 20.87 26.14
C ALA A 207 11.01 19.35 26.05
N ILE A 208 10.33 18.88 25.00
CA ILE A 208 10.09 17.45 24.80
C ILE A 208 11.15 16.84 23.88
N GLY A 209 11.72 15.70 24.29
CA GLY A 209 12.71 14.98 23.50
C GLY A 209 12.13 14.12 22.38
N TYR A 210 11.19 13.23 22.73
CA TYR A 210 10.63 12.26 21.78
C TYR A 210 9.35 11.62 22.31
N ILE A 211 8.65 10.94 21.41
CA ILE A 211 7.58 9.99 21.70
C ILE A 211 8.07 8.63 21.21
N GLY A 212 8.21 7.68 22.12
CA GLY A 212 8.83 6.38 21.88
C GLY A 212 7.92 5.41 21.12
N GLU A 213 8.54 4.35 20.61
CA GLU A 213 7.85 3.25 19.96
C GLU A 213 6.74 2.68 20.87
N TYR A 214 5.55 2.50 20.30
CA TYR A 214 4.34 2.03 20.98
C TYR A 214 3.89 2.84 22.23
N ALA A 215 4.34 4.08 22.41
CA ALA A 215 4.09 4.86 23.63
C ALA A 215 2.62 4.85 24.09
N PHE A 216 1.66 4.95 23.17
CA PHE A 216 0.21 4.95 23.37
C PHE A 216 -0.52 3.89 22.52
N MET A 217 0.18 2.84 22.06
CA MET A 217 -0.46 1.83 21.22
C MET A 217 -1.68 1.22 21.94
N ASN A 218 -2.83 1.16 21.25
CA ASN A 218 -4.13 0.71 21.76
C ASN A 218 -4.75 1.57 22.88
N ASP A 219 -4.35 2.83 23.04
CA ASP A 219 -5.00 3.76 23.97
C ASP A 219 -6.28 4.35 23.34
N ARG A 220 -7.25 3.46 23.10
CA ARG A 220 -8.46 3.73 22.28
C ARG A 220 -9.30 4.91 22.75
N MET A 221 -9.19 5.31 24.02
CA MET A 221 -9.94 6.43 24.60
C MET A 221 -9.16 7.74 24.65
N LEU A 222 -7.89 7.77 24.22
CA LEU A 222 -7.04 8.97 24.27
C LEU A 222 -7.62 10.01 23.33
N LYS A 223 -8.08 11.14 23.90
CA LYS A 223 -8.69 12.26 23.15
C LYS A 223 -7.76 13.46 23.10
N GLU A 224 -7.02 13.70 24.17
CA GLU A 224 -6.25 14.91 24.38
C GLU A 224 -4.84 14.58 24.87
N LEU A 225 -3.84 14.89 24.03
CA LEU A 225 -2.44 14.88 24.40
C LEU A 225 -1.91 16.31 24.28
N ILE A 226 -1.57 16.91 25.41
CA ILE A 226 -0.99 18.26 25.47
C ILE A 226 0.52 18.10 25.54
N LEU A 227 1.21 18.45 24.45
CA LEU A 227 2.67 18.48 24.36
C LEU A 227 3.19 19.89 24.67
N PRO A 228 4.43 20.03 25.18
CA PRO A 228 5.11 21.31 25.20
C PRO A 228 5.34 21.81 23.78
N SER A 229 5.53 23.13 23.60
CA SER A 229 5.71 23.72 22.27
C SER A 229 7.15 23.65 21.75
N ASP A 230 8.13 23.51 22.65
CA ASP A 230 9.55 23.50 22.33
C ASP A 230 10.11 22.07 22.29
N VAL A 231 10.99 21.83 21.33
CA VAL A 231 11.71 20.55 21.15
C VAL A 231 13.01 20.59 21.94
N TYR A 232 13.36 19.47 22.60
CA TYR A 232 14.68 19.32 23.19
C TYR A 232 15.70 18.96 22.11
N HIS A 233 16.77 19.76 21.99
CA HIS A 233 17.79 19.58 20.95
C HIS A 233 18.75 18.43 21.27
N TYR A 234 18.38 17.23 20.83
CA TYR A 234 19.25 16.06 20.78
C TYR A 234 19.82 15.88 19.36
N GLU A 235 21.12 15.67 19.25
CA GLU A 235 21.82 15.39 17.99
C GLU A 235 21.82 13.87 17.69
N ASP A 236 21.37 13.48 16.49
CA ASP A 236 21.56 12.13 15.96
C ASP A 236 23.05 11.82 15.68
N ASP A 237 23.34 10.59 15.22
CA ASP A 237 24.72 10.16 14.91
C ASP A 237 25.41 11.02 13.83
N ASP A 238 24.63 11.73 13.01
CA ASP A 238 25.07 12.62 11.94
C ASP A 238 25.11 14.10 12.36
N GLY A 239 24.74 14.42 13.61
CA GLY A 239 24.74 15.78 14.17
C GLY A 239 23.49 16.61 13.84
N ASN A 240 22.40 15.99 13.41
CA ASN A 240 21.12 16.69 13.18
C ASN A 240 20.28 16.72 14.46
N ILE A 241 19.60 17.84 14.69
CA ILE A 241 18.60 17.95 15.75
C ILE A 241 17.33 17.24 15.28
N VAL A 242 16.87 16.24 16.02
CA VAL A 242 15.70 15.41 15.65
C VAL A 242 14.64 15.38 16.74
N PHE A 243 13.38 15.40 16.34
CA PHE A 243 12.25 15.02 17.19
C PHE A 243 11.57 13.79 16.59
N ASN A 244 11.57 12.68 17.33
CA ASN A 244 11.07 11.40 16.85
C ASN A 244 9.71 11.05 17.47
N ILE A 245 8.78 10.60 16.63
CA ILE A 245 7.59 9.85 17.00
C ILE A 245 7.80 8.42 16.50
N GLY A 246 8.10 7.51 17.42
CA GLY A 246 8.52 6.14 17.13
C GLY A 246 7.44 5.26 16.49
N ASP A 247 7.85 4.08 16.01
CA ASP A 247 6.95 3.20 15.28
C ASP A 247 5.71 2.86 16.12
N SER A 248 4.55 2.91 15.47
CA SER A 248 3.26 2.60 16.09
C SER A 248 2.95 3.36 17.39
N ALA A 249 3.57 4.53 17.63
CA ALA A 249 3.45 5.29 18.87
C ALA A 249 1.99 5.55 19.29
N PHE A 250 1.10 5.83 18.35
CA PHE A 250 -0.33 6.06 18.54
C PHE A 250 -1.20 5.03 17.83
N GLN A 251 -0.65 3.87 17.44
CA GLN A 251 -1.44 2.89 16.70
C GLN A 251 -2.72 2.52 17.47
N ASN A 252 -3.87 2.55 16.79
CA ASN A 252 -5.21 2.31 17.34
C ASN A 252 -5.64 3.30 18.45
N CYS A 253 -5.10 4.52 18.50
CA CYS A 253 -5.67 5.63 19.29
C CYS A 253 -6.95 6.17 18.63
N SER A 254 -7.99 5.34 18.55
CA SER A 254 -9.20 5.60 17.75
C SER A 254 -9.99 6.85 18.13
N SER A 255 -9.78 7.41 19.33
CA SER A 255 -10.44 8.64 19.81
C SER A 255 -9.61 9.92 19.64
N LEU A 256 -8.34 9.82 19.22
CA LEU A 256 -7.46 10.98 19.09
C LEU A 256 -7.94 11.85 17.93
N GLY A 257 -8.39 13.08 18.21
CA GLY A 257 -9.00 13.94 17.20
C GLY A 257 -8.03 14.83 16.44
N SER A 258 -6.98 15.30 17.12
CA SER A 258 -5.93 16.18 16.58
C SER A 258 -4.71 16.14 17.49
N LEU A 259 -3.54 16.46 16.96
CA LEU A 259 -2.30 16.63 17.72
C LEU A 259 -1.51 17.82 17.16
N ILE A 260 -0.93 18.60 18.07
CA ILE A 260 0.04 19.66 17.72
C ILE A 260 1.42 19.11 18.04
N ILE A 261 2.21 18.85 17.00
CA ILE A 261 3.59 18.35 17.12
C ILE A 261 4.53 19.54 17.36
N PRO A 262 5.39 19.51 18.38
CA PRO A 262 6.38 20.55 18.59
C PRO A 262 7.43 20.53 17.48
N ALA A 263 7.78 21.71 16.99
CA ALA A 263 8.76 21.89 15.94
C ALA A 263 9.45 23.26 16.05
N ASP A 264 10.63 23.36 15.45
CA ASP A 264 11.34 24.61 15.17
C ASP A 264 12.16 24.48 13.88
N SER A 265 12.72 25.60 13.42
CA SER A 265 13.40 25.70 12.12
C SER A 265 14.72 24.92 12.04
N GLU A 266 15.21 24.37 13.16
CA GLU A 266 16.47 23.61 13.22
C GLU A 266 16.23 22.10 13.33
N THR A 267 15.01 21.70 13.70
CA THR A 267 14.65 20.30 13.99
C THR A 267 14.09 19.57 12.77
N ASP A 268 14.63 18.38 12.51
CA ASP A 268 14.05 17.38 11.63
C ASP A 268 12.98 16.57 12.39
N ILE A 269 11.72 16.63 11.97
CA ILE A 269 10.63 15.85 12.56
C ILE A 269 10.53 14.52 11.84
N ILE A 270 10.65 13.44 12.61
CA ILE A 270 10.56 12.06 12.10
C ILE A 270 9.33 11.42 12.72
N VAL A 271 8.41 10.99 11.87
CA VAL A 271 7.23 10.22 12.23
C VAL A 271 7.40 8.84 11.62
N GLU A 272 7.75 7.87 12.46
CA GLU A 272 8.11 6.51 12.03
C GLU A 272 6.88 5.70 11.57
N ASN A 273 7.11 4.44 11.20
CA ASN A 273 6.10 3.63 10.51
C ASN A 273 4.88 3.38 11.40
N GLU A 274 3.70 3.44 10.77
CA GLU A 274 2.41 3.16 11.42
C GLU A 274 2.12 4.02 12.66
N ALA A 275 2.85 5.12 12.87
CA ALA A 275 2.79 5.92 14.10
C ALA A 275 1.37 6.36 14.48
N PHE A 276 0.50 6.64 13.50
CA PHE A 276 -0.91 7.00 13.72
C PHE A 276 -1.89 6.00 13.08
N SER A 277 -1.44 4.79 12.74
CA SER A 277 -2.28 3.79 12.07
C SER A 277 -3.50 3.43 12.93
N GLY A 278 -4.70 3.43 12.35
CA GLY A 278 -5.95 3.14 13.07
C GLY A 278 -6.46 4.28 13.98
N CYS A 279 -5.93 5.50 13.86
CA CYS A 279 -6.49 6.69 14.52
C CYS A 279 -7.75 7.19 13.80
N GLU A 280 -8.85 6.44 13.90
CA GLU A 280 -10.09 6.65 13.14
C GLU A 280 -10.71 8.06 13.28
N SER A 281 -10.55 8.70 14.44
CA SER A 281 -11.07 10.06 14.71
C SER A 281 -10.11 11.18 14.34
N LEU A 282 -8.87 10.87 13.95
CA LEU A 282 -7.84 11.88 13.70
C LEU A 282 -8.18 12.66 12.44
N LYS A 283 -8.39 13.96 12.59
CA LYS A 283 -8.75 14.85 11.47
C LYS A 283 -7.56 15.56 10.87
N ASN A 284 -6.62 15.96 11.71
CA ASN A 284 -5.45 16.72 11.31
C ASN A 284 -4.28 16.49 12.27
N ILE A 285 -3.08 16.75 11.75
CA ILE A 285 -1.87 17.01 12.51
C ILE A 285 -1.43 18.44 12.19
N ALA A 286 -1.15 19.21 13.23
CA ALA A 286 -0.60 20.55 13.12
C ALA A 286 0.80 20.59 13.77
N PHE A 287 1.56 21.64 13.49
CA PHE A 287 2.90 21.85 14.04
C PHE A 287 2.97 23.19 14.78
N SER A 288 3.74 23.25 15.87
CA SER A 288 3.85 24.50 16.65
C SER A 288 4.55 25.63 15.89
N ARG A 289 5.51 25.28 15.02
CA ARG A 289 6.28 26.17 14.13
C ARG A 289 6.73 25.39 12.89
N SER A 290 7.38 26.08 11.94
CA SER A 290 7.97 25.45 10.75
C SER A 290 9.19 24.62 11.10
N ALA A 291 9.26 23.39 10.58
CA ALA A 291 10.35 22.44 10.81
C ALA A 291 11.47 22.59 9.75
N LYS A 292 12.69 22.11 10.08
CA LYS A 292 13.76 21.96 9.08
C LYS A 292 13.36 20.94 8.00
N SER A 293 12.82 19.80 8.41
CA SER A 293 12.19 18.82 7.51
C SER A 293 11.11 18.01 8.22
N LEU A 294 10.19 17.46 7.43
CA LEU A 294 9.16 16.53 7.89
C LEU A 294 9.31 15.21 7.14
N LYS A 295 9.51 14.12 7.88
CA LYS A 295 9.71 12.78 7.33
C LYS A 295 8.66 11.85 7.91
N PHE A 296 7.73 11.41 7.08
CA PHE A 296 6.71 10.44 7.43
C PHE A 296 7.09 9.08 6.87
N GLY A 297 7.16 8.08 7.72
CA GLY A 297 7.44 6.69 7.35
C GLY A 297 6.31 6.04 6.57
N SER A 298 6.31 4.71 6.54
CA SER A 298 5.30 3.93 5.83
C SER A 298 4.02 3.84 6.65
N ARG A 299 2.86 3.91 5.97
CA ARG A 299 1.53 3.65 6.56
C ARG A 299 1.20 4.49 7.81
N VAL A 300 1.80 5.67 7.93
CA VAL A 300 1.67 6.54 9.13
C VAL A 300 0.20 6.79 9.47
N PHE A 301 -0.64 7.11 8.49
CA PHE A 301 -2.06 7.39 8.67
C PHE A 301 -2.97 6.30 8.07
N ALA A 302 -2.48 5.07 7.95
CA ALA A 302 -3.31 3.96 7.46
C ALA A 302 -4.54 3.76 8.36
N GLY A 303 -5.73 3.71 7.77
CA GLY A 303 -6.99 3.59 8.52
C GLY A 303 -7.48 4.89 9.20
N CYS A 304 -6.83 6.03 8.97
CA CYS A 304 -7.30 7.34 9.43
C CYS A 304 -8.32 7.94 8.46
N GLY A 305 -9.49 7.30 8.31
CA GLY A 305 -10.52 7.69 7.35
C GLY A 305 -11.16 9.08 7.58
N SER A 306 -10.92 9.71 8.73
CA SER A 306 -11.35 11.10 9.01
C SER A 306 -10.27 12.15 8.73
N PHE A 307 -9.06 11.74 8.36
CA PHE A 307 -7.91 12.63 8.20
C PHE A 307 -8.05 13.42 6.91
N ASP A 308 -8.39 14.70 7.00
CA ASP A 308 -8.72 15.54 5.84
C ASP A 308 -7.62 16.55 5.46
N THR A 309 -6.70 16.83 6.40
CA THR A 309 -5.71 17.89 6.21
C THR A 309 -4.40 17.55 6.91
N LEU A 310 -3.29 17.61 6.16
CA LEU A 310 -1.94 17.70 6.70
C LEU A 310 -1.49 19.16 6.59
N ASP A 311 -1.52 19.90 7.70
CA ASP A 311 -1.18 21.32 7.73
C ASP A 311 0.34 21.48 7.80
N ILE A 312 0.96 21.90 6.70
CA ILE A 312 2.40 22.11 6.60
C ILE A 312 2.71 23.61 6.76
N PRO A 313 3.40 24.03 7.82
CA PRO A 313 3.72 25.45 8.02
C PRO A 313 4.60 26.01 6.90
N ASP A 314 4.32 27.26 6.51
CA ASP A 314 5.16 28.03 5.58
C ASP A 314 6.61 28.09 6.05
N GLY A 315 7.55 27.90 5.13
CA GLY A 315 8.99 27.87 5.47
C GLY A 315 9.50 26.53 5.99
N THR A 316 8.64 25.50 6.10
CA THR A 316 9.12 24.12 6.26
C THR A 316 10.02 23.74 5.09
N GLY A 317 11.17 23.12 5.37
CA GLY A 317 12.14 22.69 4.36
C GLY A 317 11.65 21.50 3.53
N SER A 318 12.30 20.34 3.62
CA SER A 318 11.90 19.16 2.83
C SER A 318 10.76 18.38 3.47
N ILE A 319 9.89 17.79 2.64
CA ILE A 319 8.74 16.98 3.07
C ILE A 319 8.84 15.63 2.37
N THR A 320 8.88 14.55 3.13
CA THR A 320 8.98 13.19 2.60
C THR A 320 7.83 12.34 3.13
N LEU A 321 7.12 11.68 2.22
CA LEU A 321 6.06 10.72 2.53
C LEU A 321 6.52 9.32 2.13
N GLY A 322 6.52 8.38 3.08
CA GLY A 322 6.81 6.97 2.83
C GLY A 322 5.67 6.23 2.13
N GLU A 323 5.88 4.92 1.93
CA GLU A 323 4.92 4.04 1.27
C GLU A 323 3.56 4.09 2.00
N LYS A 324 2.47 4.40 1.28
CA LYS A 324 1.10 4.43 1.82
C LYS A 324 0.90 5.35 3.02
N ALA A 325 1.74 6.38 3.18
CA ALA A 325 1.70 7.27 4.36
C ALA A 325 0.31 7.87 4.63
N LEU A 326 -0.43 8.29 3.60
CA LEU A 326 -1.78 8.85 3.65
C LEU A 326 -2.82 8.00 2.88
N SER A 327 -2.54 6.72 2.61
CA SER A 327 -3.47 5.89 1.84
C SER A 327 -4.81 5.71 2.57
N GLY A 328 -5.92 5.89 1.84
CA GLY A 328 -7.28 5.78 2.38
C GLY A 328 -7.71 6.94 3.29
N THR A 329 -7.00 8.07 3.28
CA THR A 329 -7.37 9.26 4.06
C THR A 329 -8.44 10.10 3.34
N ALA A 330 -9.04 11.06 4.04
CA ALA A 330 -10.06 11.97 3.53
C ALA A 330 -9.49 13.28 2.97
N VAL A 331 -8.19 13.32 2.62
CA VAL A 331 -7.55 14.52 2.07
C VAL A 331 -8.25 14.94 0.78
N THR A 332 -8.63 16.22 0.69
CA THR A 332 -9.46 16.72 -0.43
C THR A 332 -8.68 17.35 -1.57
N SER A 333 -7.47 17.84 -1.30
CA SER A 333 -6.62 18.50 -2.30
C SER A 333 -5.14 18.39 -1.93
N LEU A 334 -4.27 18.36 -2.93
CA LEU A 334 -2.82 18.40 -2.74
C LEU A 334 -2.20 19.51 -3.58
N ASN A 335 -1.38 20.35 -2.95
CA ASN A 335 -0.50 21.28 -3.63
C ASN A 335 0.94 21.02 -3.16
N ALA A 336 1.69 20.29 -3.98
CA ALA A 336 3.04 19.85 -3.67
C ALA A 336 4.04 20.54 -4.60
N ASP A 337 5.00 21.26 -4.02
CA ASP A 337 6.10 21.86 -4.76
C ASP A 337 7.37 20.99 -4.69
N SER A 338 8.49 21.48 -5.24
CA SER A 338 9.78 20.79 -5.26
C SER A 338 10.34 20.34 -3.91
N ARG A 339 9.77 20.77 -2.78
CA ARG A 339 10.13 20.29 -1.44
C ARG A 339 9.58 18.90 -1.14
N TRP A 340 8.58 18.45 -1.88
CA TRP A 340 7.88 17.19 -1.65
C TRP A 340 8.50 16.02 -2.40
N ASP A 341 8.77 14.96 -1.64
CA ASP A 341 9.08 13.62 -2.13
C ASP A 341 7.96 12.67 -1.69
N ILE A 342 7.09 12.31 -2.64
CA ILE A 342 5.89 11.52 -2.41
C ILE A 342 6.18 10.08 -2.78
N GLY A 343 6.26 9.20 -1.78
CA GLY A 343 6.54 7.79 -1.96
C GLY A 343 5.41 6.98 -2.61
N ASP A 344 5.69 5.70 -2.81
CA ASP A 344 4.78 4.78 -3.52
C ASP A 344 3.45 4.64 -2.79
N SER A 345 2.35 4.73 -3.54
CA SER A 345 0.97 4.64 -3.02
C SER A 345 0.65 5.61 -1.87
N ALA A 346 1.43 6.68 -1.68
CA ALA A 346 1.30 7.57 -0.52
C ALA A 346 -0.10 8.15 -0.32
N PHE A 347 -0.83 8.43 -1.41
CA PHE A 347 -2.21 8.90 -1.43
C PHE A 347 -3.16 7.92 -2.16
N ALA A 348 -2.83 6.63 -2.23
CA ALA A 348 -3.70 5.65 -2.86
C ALA A 348 -5.04 5.55 -2.12
N GLU A 349 -6.15 5.46 -2.87
CA GLU A 349 -7.52 5.35 -2.35
C GLU A 349 -7.96 6.54 -1.48
N CYS A 350 -7.35 7.72 -1.65
CA CYS A 350 -7.84 8.97 -1.09
C CYS A 350 -9.10 9.42 -1.82
N ASN A 351 -10.23 8.77 -1.56
CA ASN A 351 -11.47 8.92 -2.34
C ASN A 351 -12.16 10.29 -2.22
N ALA A 352 -11.68 11.16 -1.33
CA ALA A 352 -12.10 12.56 -1.25
C ALA A 352 -11.19 13.53 -2.04
N LEU A 353 -10.03 13.06 -2.50
CA LEU A 353 -9.03 13.87 -3.20
C LEU A 353 -9.55 14.25 -4.58
N LYS A 354 -9.76 15.56 -4.77
CA LYS A 354 -10.41 16.10 -5.98
C LYS A 354 -9.43 16.73 -6.97
N ASP A 355 -8.41 17.42 -6.46
CA ASP A 355 -7.49 18.21 -7.26
C ASP A 355 -6.05 18.02 -6.76
N ILE A 356 -5.13 17.80 -7.70
CA ILE A 356 -3.68 17.66 -7.42
C ILE A 356 -2.92 18.69 -8.26
N THR A 357 -2.01 19.40 -7.61
CA THR A 357 -0.98 20.24 -8.26
C THR A 357 0.40 19.78 -7.83
N LEU A 358 1.25 19.42 -8.79
CA LEU A 358 2.65 19.08 -8.60
C LEU A 358 3.54 20.10 -9.33
N ASP A 359 4.30 20.89 -8.58
CA ASP A 359 5.19 21.95 -9.07
C ASP A 359 6.65 21.58 -8.76
N GLY A 360 7.27 20.78 -9.63
CA GLY A 360 8.60 20.21 -9.40
C GLY A 360 8.66 19.06 -8.36
N ALA A 361 7.52 18.66 -7.79
CA ALA A 361 7.42 17.53 -6.87
C ALA A 361 7.64 16.17 -7.57
N LYS A 362 8.06 15.16 -6.81
CA LYS A 362 8.19 13.78 -7.29
C LYS A 362 7.12 12.90 -6.66
N ALA A 363 6.42 12.12 -7.47
CA ALA A 363 5.45 11.14 -7.01
C ALA A 363 5.78 9.74 -7.53
N GLY A 364 5.93 8.82 -6.58
CA GLY A 364 6.27 7.42 -6.80
C GLY A 364 5.14 6.60 -7.43
N GLU A 365 5.39 5.29 -7.54
CA GLU A 365 4.49 4.36 -8.20
C GLU A 365 3.13 4.31 -7.48
N ASN A 366 2.04 4.32 -8.25
CA ASN A 366 0.68 4.26 -7.70
C ASN A 366 0.32 5.38 -6.69
N ALA A 367 1.09 6.48 -6.61
CA ALA A 367 0.98 7.50 -5.57
C ALA A 367 -0.45 7.99 -5.30
N PHE A 368 -1.28 8.10 -6.35
CA PHE A 368 -2.68 8.54 -6.33
C PHE A 368 -3.64 7.49 -6.93
N ARG A 369 -3.24 6.22 -6.93
CA ARG A 369 -4.06 5.14 -7.50
C ARG A 369 -5.41 5.04 -6.81
N GLY A 370 -6.49 4.90 -7.58
CA GLY A 370 -7.82 4.63 -7.03
C GLY A 370 -8.49 5.84 -6.41
N CYS A 371 -8.00 7.07 -6.63
CA CYS A 371 -8.65 8.27 -6.10
C CYS A 371 -9.96 8.56 -6.86
N GLU A 372 -11.08 8.03 -6.34
CA GLU A 372 -12.37 8.01 -7.04
C GLU A 372 -12.96 9.39 -7.36
N ALA A 373 -12.62 10.43 -6.58
CA ALA A 373 -13.11 11.80 -6.77
C ALA A 373 -12.15 12.71 -7.54
N LEU A 374 -10.98 12.22 -7.94
CA LEU A 374 -9.94 13.03 -8.57
C LEU A 374 -10.40 13.50 -9.95
N GLU A 375 -10.59 14.80 -10.14
CA GLU A 375 -11.09 15.37 -11.41
C GLU A 375 -9.98 16.03 -12.23
N ASN A 376 -8.97 16.62 -11.57
CA ASN A 376 -7.92 17.39 -12.23
C ASN A 376 -6.54 17.11 -11.64
N VAL A 377 -5.55 16.97 -12.53
CA VAL A 377 -4.13 16.86 -12.16
C VAL A 377 -3.34 17.92 -12.92
N THR A 378 -2.51 18.70 -12.22
CA THR A 378 -1.55 19.63 -12.80
C THR A 378 -0.13 19.13 -12.54
N VAL A 379 0.68 19.04 -13.60
CA VAL A 379 2.11 18.65 -13.56
C VAL A 379 2.91 19.79 -14.18
N ASP A 380 3.71 20.47 -13.38
CA ASP A 380 4.43 21.69 -13.74
C ASP A 380 5.90 21.67 -13.27
N SER A 381 6.72 22.58 -13.80
CA SER A 381 8.12 22.82 -13.41
C SER A 381 8.99 21.57 -13.29
N GLY A 382 8.83 20.61 -14.19
CA GLY A 382 9.59 19.35 -14.18
C GLY A 382 9.18 18.36 -13.09
N ALA A 383 7.96 18.47 -12.55
CA ALA A 383 7.38 17.45 -11.68
C ALA A 383 7.42 16.07 -12.37
N VAL A 384 7.58 15.02 -11.55
CA VAL A 384 7.72 13.64 -12.01
C VAL A 384 6.55 12.80 -11.49
N LEU A 385 5.80 12.19 -12.41
CA LEU A 385 4.84 11.13 -12.11
C LEU A 385 5.42 9.78 -12.55
N SER A 386 5.59 8.87 -11.60
CA SER A 386 6.02 7.49 -11.88
C SER A 386 4.92 6.63 -12.52
N GLU A 387 5.27 5.39 -12.87
CA GLU A 387 4.35 4.42 -13.46
C GLU A 387 3.09 4.24 -12.60
N SER A 388 1.92 4.17 -13.25
CA SER A 388 0.60 4.01 -12.63
C SER A 388 0.25 5.03 -11.53
N ALA A 389 0.99 6.15 -11.42
CA ALA A 389 0.86 7.12 -10.33
C ALA A 389 -0.56 7.68 -10.17
N VAL A 390 -1.34 7.78 -11.24
CA VAL A 390 -2.73 8.26 -11.24
C VAL A 390 -3.64 7.23 -11.95
N SER A 391 -3.44 5.94 -11.66
CA SER A 391 -4.25 4.87 -12.25
C SER A 391 -5.58 4.67 -11.51
N LEU A 392 -6.56 4.06 -12.18
CA LEU A 392 -7.89 3.75 -11.62
C LEU A 392 -8.60 4.97 -11.03
N CYS A 393 -8.51 6.11 -11.71
CA CYS A 393 -9.15 7.36 -11.31
C CYS A 393 -10.35 7.65 -12.24
N PRO A 394 -11.53 7.04 -11.98
CA PRO A 394 -12.66 7.07 -12.92
C PRO A 394 -13.29 8.45 -13.11
N ALA A 395 -13.03 9.41 -12.21
CA ALA A 395 -13.53 10.77 -12.31
C ALA A 395 -12.55 11.76 -12.97
N LEU A 396 -11.32 11.32 -13.31
CA LEU A 396 -10.29 12.19 -13.85
C LEU A 396 -10.72 12.71 -15.21
N LYS A 397 -10.89 14.02 -15.35
CA LYS A 397 -11.41 14.67 -16.57
C LYS A 397 -10.32 15.37 -17.38
N ASN A 398 -9.37 15.98 -16.67
CA ASN A 398 -8.36 16.84 -17.26
C ASN A 398 -6.98 16.64 -16.63
N ILE A 399 -5.95 16.71 -17.47
CA ILE A 399 -4.56 16.83 -17.02
C ILE A 399 -3.94 18.08 -17.64
N ASP A 400 -3.35 18.93 -16.81
CA ASP A 400 -2.55 20.05 -17.25
C ASP A 400 -1.07 19.69 -17.17
N ILE A 401 -0.38 19.62 -18.31
CA ILE A 401 1.06 19.34 -18.39
C ILE A 401 1.76 20.60 -18.92
N ARG A 402 2.64 21.17 -18.10
CA ARG A 402 3.34 22.44 -18.34
C ARG A 402 4.85 22.30 -18.05
N ASP A 403 5.63 23.25 -18.57
CA ASP A 403 7.07 23.46 -18.30
C ASP A 403 7.92 22.19 -18.06
N SER A 404 7.86 21.26 -19.02
CA SER A 404 8.68 20.02 -19.06
C SER A 404 8.39 18.99 -17.96
N GLY A 405 7.15 18.93 -17.44
CA GLY A 405 6.70 17.82 -16.59
C GLY A 405 6.99 16.44 -17.21
N VAL A 406 7.49 15.51 -16.40
CA VAL A 406 7.84 14.15 -16.84
C VAL A 406 6.79 13.18 -16.33
N VAL A 407 6.00 12.64 -17.26
CA VAL A 407 5.03 11.58 -16.97
C VAL A 407 5.61 10.27 -17.47
N MET A 408 5.85 9.31 -16.57
CA MET A 408 6.21 7.96 -16.97
C MET A 408 5.03 7.27 -17.65
N ASN A 409 5.33 6.42 -18.63
CA ASN A 409 4.32 5.67 -19.36
C ASN A 409 3.44 4.84 -18.41
N GLY A 410 2.13 4.78 -18.67
CA GLY A 410 1.18 4.04 -17.83
C GLY A 410 0.65 4.81 -16.62
N ALA A 411 1.12 6.05 -16.36
CA ALA A 411 0.69 6.84 -15.20
C ALA A 411 -0.84 7.01 -15.06
N PHE A 412 -1.59 6.97 -16.17
CA PHE A 412 -3.03 7.26 -16.22
C PHE A 412 -3.89 6.06 -16.65
N ASN A 413 -3.46 4.82 -16.39
CA ASN A 413 -4.26 3.62 -16.68
C ASN A 413 -5.65 3.68 -16.02
N ASP A 414 -6.67 3.19 -16.71
CA ASP A 414 -8.05 3.12 -16.18
C ASP A 414 -8.60 4.49 -15.73
N CYS A 415 -8.42 5.49 -16.60
CA CYS A 415 -9.01 6.83 -16.46
C CYS A 415 -10.05 7.09 -17.56
N PRO A 416 -11.21 6.41 -17.55
CA PRO A 416 -12.19 6.44 -18.64
C PRO A 416 -12.88 7.80 -18.84
N ALA A 417 -12.87 8.70 -17.85
CA ALA A 417 -13.44 10.04 -17.97
C ALA A 417 -12.45 11.09 -18.51
N LEU A 418 -11.18 10.73 -18.72
CA LEU A 418 -10.13 11.66 -19.09
C LEU A 418 -10.28 12.03 -20.57
N MET A 419 -10.71 13.27 -20.84
CA MET A 419 -11.04 13.74 -22.18
C MET A 419 -10.22 14.95 -22.63
N THR A 420 -9.60 15.67 -21.70
CA THR A 420 -8.90 16.93 -22.01
C THR A 420 -7.46 16.94 -21.49
N ILE A 421 -6.60 17.60 -22.26
CA ILE A 421 -5.23 17.93 -21.86
C ILE A 421 -5.08 19.45 -21.96
N ASN A 422 -4.56 20.09 -20.90
CA ASN A 422 -4.41 21.55 -20.82
C ASN A 422 -5.74 22.28 -21.09
N GLY A 423 -6.85 21.74 -20.57
CA GLY A 423 -8.21 22.26 -20.75
C GLY A 423 -8.76 22.18 -22.18
N LYS A 424 -8.07 21.48 -23.10
CA LYS A 424 -8.48 21.33 -24.50
C LYS A 424 -8.88 19.89 -24.79
N PRO A 425 -9.97 19.65 -25.56
CA PRO A 425 -10.27 18.32 -26.07
C PRO A 425 -9.08 17.75 -26.83
N VAL A 426 -8.71 16.50 -26.52
CA VAL A 426 -7.64 15.79 -27.22
C VAL A 426 -8.08 15.38 -28.63
N PHE A 427 -9.38 15.25 -28.83
CA PHE A 427 -10.03 14.65 -29.99
C PHE A 427 -11.18 15.52 -30.47
N ASP A 428 -11.34 15.64 -31.80
CA ASP A 428 -12.50 16.30 -32.42
C ASP A 428 -13.56 15.25 -32.80
N SER A 429 -14.61 15.19 -31.98
CA SER A 429 -15.76 14.29 -32.18
C SER A 429 -16.51 14.47 -33.50
N SER A 430 -16.34 15.59 -34.21
CA SER A 430 -17.01 15.83 -35.48
C SER A 430 -16.24 15.27 -36.67
N THR A 431 -14.91 15.19 -36.59
CA THR A 431 -14.04 14.75 -37.68
C THR A 431 -13.45 13.36 -37.46
N GLY A 432 -13.40 12.88 -36.22
CA GLY A 432 -12.67 11.66 -35.89
C GLY A 432 -11.17 11.87 -35.75
N GLU A 433 -10.66 13.11 -35.80
CA GLU A 433 -9.23 13.39 -35.80
C GLU A 433 -8.72 13.90 -34.44
N LEU A 434 -7.44 13.64 -34.15
CA LEU A 434 -6.76 14.24 -33.00
C LEU A 434 -6.62 15.75 -33.19
N ALA A 435 -6.76 16.49 -32.09
CA ALA A 435 -6.53 17.93 -32.11
C ALA A 435 -5.06 18.25 -32.49
N PRO A 436 -4.79 19.38 -33.18
CA PRO A 436 -3.44 19.74 -33.61
C PRO A 436 -2.41 19.70 -32.49
N GLY A 437 -1.31 18.97 -32.70
CA GLY A 437 -0.21 18.82 -31.72
C GLY A 437 -0.42 17.77 -30.64
N MET A 438 -1.60 17.13 -30.54
CA MET A 438 -1.87 16.11 -29.51
C MET A 438 -1.14 14.80 -29.76
N LYS A 439 -0.88 14.43 -31.02
CA LYS A 439 -0.21 13.16 -31.37
C LYS A 439 1.13 12.99 -30.64
N ASP A 440 1.95 14.03 -30.59
CA ASP A 440 3.26 13.98 -29.91
C ASP A 440 3.13 13.93 -28.39
N ILE A 441 2.16 14.66 -27.82
CA ILE A 441 1.88 14.64 -26.38
C ILE A 441 1.41 13.25 -25.94
N ILE A 442 0.48 12.65 -26.68
CA ILE A 442 -0.03 11.29 -26.42
C ILE A 442 1.11 10.27 -26.52
N ARG A 443 1.91 10.34 -27.59
CA ARG A 443 3.08 9.46 -27.79
C ARG A 443 4.10 9.55 -26.67
N ALA A 444 4.28 10.74 -26.09
CA ALA A 444 5.26 10.95 -25.04
C ALA A 444 4.78 10.54 -23.64
N ASN A 445 3.47 10.62 -23.36
CA ASN A 445 2.95 10.51 -21.98
C ASN A 445 1.91 9.39 -21.77
N PHE A 446 1.31 8.87 -22.83
CA PHE A 446 0.15 7.96 -22.76
C PHE A 446 0.30 6.71 -23.65
N ALA A 447 1.48 6.49 -24.25
CA ALA A 447 1.66 5.42 -25.24
C ALA A 447 1.43 4.02 -24.66
N ALA A 448 1.81 3.79 -23.40
CA ALA A 448 1.57 2.53 -22.70
C ALA A 448 0.35 2.58 -21.78
N SER A 449 -0.51 3.60 -21.93
CA SER A 449 -1.69 3.71 -21.09
C SER A 449 -2.91 3.07 -21.72
N ASP A 450 -3.66 2.31 -20.92
CA ASP A 450 -4.87 1.61 -21.34
C ASP A 450 -6.13 2.18 -20.66
N ASN A 451 -7.29 2.02 -21.32
CA ASN A 451 -8.60 2.46 -20.85
C ASN A 451 -8.66 3.95 -20.44
N ILE A 452 -8.29 4.84 -21.37
CA ILE A 452 -8.35 6.30 -21.21
C ILE A 452 -9.44 6.88 -22.10
N GLY A 453 -10.30 7.74 -21.53
CA GLY A 453 -11.46 8.31 -22.22
C GLY A 453 -11.20 8.84 -23.63
N PHE A 454 -10.21 9.70 -23.83
CA PHE A 454 -9.91 10.25 -25.16
C PHE A 454 -9.32 9.23 -26.14
N LEU A 455 -8.54 8.24 -25.67
CA LEU A 455 -8.01 7.17 -26.52
C LEU A 455 -9.14 6.24 -26.93
N ASN A 456 -9.98 5.90 -25.97
CA ASN A 456 -11.17 5.09 -26.12
C ASN A 456 -12.11 5.66 -27.21
N GLU A 457 -12.42 6.96 -27.13
CA GLU A 457 -13.25 7.62 -28.15
C GLU A 457 -12.55 7.70 -29.51
N TYR A 458 -11.25 8.01 -29.54
CA TYR A 458 -10.47 8.05 -30.78
C TYR A 458 -10.48 6.70 -31.51
N VAL A 459 -10.18 5.62 -30.80
CA VAL A 459 -10.19 4.24 -31.33
C VAL A 459 -11.56 3.89 -31.88
N SER A 460 -12.62 4.14 -31.12
CA SER A 460 -13.99 3.84 -31.54
C SER A 460 -14.36 4.52 -32.87
N GLN A 461 -13.86 5.74 -33.10
CA GLN A 461 -14.17 6.51 -34.29
C GLN A 461 -13.30 6.10 -35.49
N GLN A 462 -12.04 5.74 -35.25
CA GLN A 462 -11.17 5.17 -36.28
C GLN A 462 -11.70 3.81 -36.75
N VAL A 463 -12.12 2.94 -35.83
CA VAL A 463 -12.73 1.63 -36.15
C VAL A 463 -13.94 1.81 -37.07
N LYS A 464 -14.88 2.70 -36.71
CA LYS A 464 -16.06 3.01 -37.54
C LYS A 464 -15.70 3.52 -38.93
N LYS A 465 -14.74 4.45 -38.99
CA LYS A 465 -14.26 5.02 -40.25
C LYS A 465 -13.65 3.94 -41.13
N THR A 466 -12.71 3.16 -40.62
CA THR A 466 -12.05 2.07 -41.34
C THR A 466 -13.07 1.07 -41.87
N VAL A 467 -13.99 0.58 -41.02
CA VAL A 467 -15.02 -0.38 -41.46
C VAL A 467 -15.89 0.21 -42.57
N SER A 468 -16.26 1.50 -42.51
CA SER A 468 -17.02 2.14 -43.57
C SER A 468 -16.27 2.27 -44.91
N GLU A 469 -14.94 2.24 -44.89
CA GLU A 469 -14.08 2.33 -46.07
C GLU A 469 -13.82 0.95 -46.69
N ILE A 470 -13.74 -0.11 -45.89
CA ILE A 470 -13.36 -1.45 -46.35
C ILE A 470 -14.54 -2.44 -46.46
N ILE A 471 -15.67 -2.18 -45.81
CA ILE A 471 -16.83 -3.07 -45.80
C ILE A 471 -18.00 -2.48 -46.58
N THR A 472 -18.58 -3.26 -47.48
CA THR A 472 -19.82 -2.93 -48.18
C THR A 472 -21.00 -3.79 -47.70
N PRO A 473 -22.27 -3.32 -47.82
CA PRO A 473 -23.42 -4.05 -47.31
C PRO A 473 -23.68 -5.43 -47.95
N ASP A 474 -23.12 -5.69 -49.13
CA ASP A 474 -23.22 -6.93 -49.89
C ASP A 474 -22.12 -7.95 -49.56
N MET A 475 -21.13 -7.58 -48.75
CA MET A 475 -20.09 -8.52 -48.33
C MET A 475 -20.63 -9.57 -47.35
N ASN A 476 -20.26 -10.82 -47.57
CA ASN A 476 -20.48 -11.91 -46.61
C ASN A 476 -19.35 -11.99 -45.56
N ASP A 477 -19.50 -12.89 -44.59
CA ASP A 477 -18.57 -12.99 -43.46
C ASP A 477 -17.13 -13.32 -43.91
N MET A 478 -16.95 -14.11 -44.98
CA MET A 478 -15.63 -14.41 -45.55
C MET A 478 -14.98 -13.15 -46.11
N GLN A 479 -15.71 -12.40 -46.94
CA GLN A 479 -15.23 -11.16 -47.55
C GLN A 479 -14.91 -10.10 -46.50
N LYS A 480 -15.76 -9.96 -45.48
CA LYS A 480 -15.52 -9.04 -44.36
C LYS A 480 -14.27 -9.41 -43.57
N THR A 481 -14.13 -10.69 -43.22
CA THR A 481 -12.98 -11.20 -42.46
C THR A 481 -11.69 -10.93 -43.21
N ARG A 482 -11.67 -11.22 -44.51
CA ARG A 482 -10.52 -10.94 -45.38
C ARG A 482 -10.24 -9.45 -45.50
N ALA A 483 -11.25 -8.61 -45.72
CA ALA A 483 -11.07 -7.17 -45.85
C ALA A 483 -10.46 -6.56 -44.58
N VAL A 484 -10.93 -6.97 -43.40
CA VAL A 484 -10.36 -6.55 -42.10
C VAL A 484 -8.92 -7.04 -41.94
N HIS A 485 -8.66 -8.32 -42.25
CA HIS A 485 -7.32 -8.90 -42.22
C HIS A 485 -6.33 -8.14 -43.12
N ASP A 486 -6.66 -8.03 -44.41
CA ASP A 486 -5.78 -7.45 -45.42
C ASP A 486 -5.53 -5.96 -45.11
N TRP A 487 -6.56 -5.21 -44.70
CA TRP A 487 -6.38 -3.82 -44.28
C TRP A 487 -5.40 -3.70 -43.11
N LEU A 488 -5.49 -4.58 -42.10
CA LEU A 488 -4.63 -4.49 -40.93
C LEU A 488 -3.16 -4.79 -41.28
N CYS A 489 -2.90 -5.80 -42.09
CA CYS A 489 -1.56 -6.14 -42.58
C CYS A 489 -0.99 -5.04 -43.49
N GLU A 490 -1.82 -4.36 -44.29
CA GLU A 490 -1.36 -3.29 -45.19
C GLU A 490 -1.12 -1.94 -44.49
N ASN A 491 -1.72 -1.72 -43.32
CA ASN A 491 -1.73 -0.41 -42.63
C ASN A 491 -1.01 -0.43 -41.26
N THR A 492 -0.32 -1.51 -40.92
CA THR A 492 0.40 -1.66 -39.65
C THR A 492 1.77 -2.28 -39.89
N VAL A 493 2.75 -1.94 -39.07
CA VAL A 493 4.06 -2.61 -39.07
C VAL A 493 4.33 -3.26 -37.72
N TYR A 494 4.82 -4.50 -37.72
CA TYR A 494 5.23 -5.15 -36.47
C TYR A 494 6.43 -4.47 -35.82
N ALA A 495 6.30 -4.07 -34.55
CA ALA A 495 7.35 -3.39 -33.79
C ALA A 495 8.45 -4.37 -33.32
N THR A 496 9.70 -4.10 -33.72
CA THR A 496 10.87 -4.96 -33.38
C THR A 496 11.44 -4.64 -31.99
N GLU A 497 12.25 -5.53 -31.42
CA GLU A 497 12.80 -5.43 -30.04
C GLU A 497 13.56 -4.12 -29.74
N GLU A 498 14.10 -3.42 -30.75
CA GLU A 498 14.75 -2.10 -30.56
C GLU A 498 13.75 -0.94 -30.47
N GLU A 499 12.51 -1.12 -30.94
CA GLU A 499 11.39 -0.16 -30.89
C GLU A 499 10.41 -0.44 -29.74
N GLN A 500 10.55 -1.62 -29.10
CA GLN A 500 9.78 -2.10 -27.94
C GLN A 500 10.07 -1.34 -26.63
N GLY A 501 10.95 -0.33 -26.68
CA GLY A 501 11.11 0.63 -25.60
C GLY A 501 9.82 1.43 -25.41
N PHE A 502 8.89 0.88 -24.62
CA PHE A 502 7.74 1.54 -24.01
C PHE A 502 6.46 1.76 -24.87
N ARG A 503 6.21 0.98 -25.94
CA ARG A 503 5.06 1.19 -26.87
C ARG A 503 4.00 0.08 -26.90
N ASP A 504 3.93 -0.68 -25.83
CA ASP A 504 3.19 -1.93 -25.82
C ASP A 504 1.79 -1.72 -25.21
N LEU A 505 0.76 -1.98 -26.05
CA LEU A 505 -0.50 -2.66 -25.68
C LEU A 505 -1.74 -1.81 -25.29
N SER A 506 -2.07 -0.76 -26.05
CA SER A 506 -3.43 -0.19 -25.99
C SER A 506 -4.16 -0.31 -27.32
N ASP A 507 -5.49 -0.26 -27.28
CA ASP A 507 -6.38 -0.39 -28.44
C ASP A 507 -6.14 0.72 -29.51
N ALA A 508 -5.32 1.72 -29.18
CA ALA A 508 -4.98 2.87 -30.02
C ALA A 508 -3.65 2.74 -30.78
N SER A 509 -2.84 1.70 -30.53
CA SER A 509 -1.48 1.58 -31.07
C SER A 509 -1.43 1.64 -32.61
N VAL A 510 -2.28 0.85 -33.29
CA VAL A 510 -2.35 0.80 -34.76
C VAL A 510 -2.67 2.17 -35.35
N PHE A 511 -3.66 2.87 -34.80
CA PHE A 511 -4.14 4.14 -35.34
C PHE A 511 -3.21 5.34 -35.00
N LEU A 512 -2.46 5.26 -33.90
CA LEU A 512 -1.59 6.35 -33.42
C LEU A 512 -0.14 6.22 -33.84
N LEU A 513 0.40 5.01 -33.84
CA LEU A 513 1.84 4.74 -33.93
C LEU A 513 2.26 4.20 -35.29
N ASP A 514 1.31 3.70 -36.09
CA ASP A 514 1.53 3.01 -37.36
C ASP A 514 2.38 1.71 -37.19
N SER A 515 2.65 1.31 -35.95
CA SER A 515 3.34 0.06 -35.58
C SER A 515 2.84 -0.51 -34.25
N THR A 516 2.84 -1.85 -34.09
CA THR A 516 2.37 -2.52 -32.87
C THR A 516 2.90 -3.95 -32.66
N THR A 517 2.57 -4.58 -31.53
CA THR A 517 2.91 -5.97 -31.17
C THR A 517 1.77 -6.93 -31.48
N GLY A 518 2.00 -8.24 -31.32
CA GLY A 518 0.99 -9.26 -31.63
C GLY A 518 -0.35 -9.06 -30.91
N GLU A 519 -0.33 -8.59 -29.66
CA GLU A 519 -1.56 -8.25 -28.95
C GLU A 519 -2.25 -6.99 -29.47
N GLY A 520 -1.51 -5.99 -29.95
CA GLY A 520 -2.11 -4.81 -30.60
C GLY A 520 -2.84 -5.19 -31.90
N TYR A 521 -2.25 -6.05 -32.73
CA TYR A 521 -2.92 -6.61 -33.91
C TYR A 521 -4.22 -7.33 -33.52
N ALA A 522 -4.15 -8.20 -32.51
CA ALA A 522 -5.28 -9.00 -32.08
C ALA A 522 -6.43 -8.16 -31.52
N ARG A 523 -6.11 -7.12 -30.74
CA ARG A 523 -7.07 -6.12 -30.23
C ARG A 523 -7.77 -5.40 -31.38
N VAL A 524 -7.01 -4.80 -32.31
CA VAL A 524 -7.60 -3.99 -33.39
C VAL A 524 -8.39 -4.84 -34.39
N PHE A 525 -7.91 -6.04 -34.73
CA PHE A 525 -8.70 -6.98 -35.54
C PHE A 525 -10.04 -7.28 -34.88
N ASN A 526 -10.05 -7.54 -33.56
CA ASN A 526 -11.27 -7.85 -32.83
C ASN A 526 -12.29 -6.70 -32.88
N LEU A 527 -11.83 -5.44 -32.73
CA LEU A 527 -12.70 -4.26 -32.82
C LEU A 527 -13.25 -4.05 -34.25
N LEU A 528 -12.39 -4.13 -35.26
CA LEU A 528 -12.79 -3.97 -36.67
C LEU A 528 -13.75 -5.06 -37.12
N ALA A 529 -13.46 -6.32 -36.78
CA ALA A 529 -14.32 -7.44 -37.13
C ALA A 529 -15.69 -7.33 -36.42
N HIS A 530 -15.71 -6.93 -35.15
CA HIS A 530 -16.97 -6.70 -34.44
C HIS A 530 -17.81 -5.58 -35.07
N GLU A 531 -17.20 -4.44 -35.38
CA GLU A 531 -17.88 -3.32 -36.06
C GLU A 531 -18.37 -3.70 -37.47
N ALA A 532 -17.67 -4.61 -38.16
CA ALA A 532 -18.11 -5.21 -39.43
C ALA A 532 -19.29 -6.20 -39.28
N GLY A 533 -19.70 -6.50 -38.05
CA GLY A 533 -20.78 -7.42 -37.70
C GLY A 533 -20.35 -8.89 -37.62
N LEU A 534 -19.05 -9.17 -37.46
CA LEU A 534 -18.52 -10.52 -37.29
C LEU A 534 -18.48 -10.91 -35.82
N GLU A 535 -18.75 -12.18 -35.54
CA GLU A 535 -18.48 -12.77 -34.23
C GLU A 535 -17.00 -13.14 -34.14
N THR A 536 -16.30 -12.59 -33.16
CA THR A 536 -14.86 -12.79 -32.98
C THR A 536 -14.46 -12.74 -31.50
N CYS A 537 -13.41 -13.46 -31.15
CA CYS A 537 -12.75 -13.37 -29.85
C CYS A 537 -11.23 -13.30 -29.98
N ILE A 538 -10.58 -12.76 -28.96
CA ILE A 538 -9.12 -12.75 -28.81
C ILE A 538 -8.73 -14.00 -28.03
N VAL A 539 -7.70 -14.68 -28.51
CA VAL A 539 -7.06 -15.79 -27.81
C VAL A 539 -5.59 -15.48 -27.62
N SER A 540 -5.02 -15.93 -26.50
CA SER A 540 -3.61 -15.72 -26.20
C SER A 540 -2.95 -16.95 -25.59
N SER A 541 -1.67 -17.11 -25.89
CA SER A 541 -0.74 -17.99 -25.19
C SER A 541 0.09 -17.19 -24.19
N GLU A 542 1.13 -17.80 -23.60
CA GLU A 542 2.06 -17.08 -22.71
C GLU A 542 2.82 -15.95 -23.40
N THR A 543 2.95 -15.97 -24.74
CA THR A 543 3.89 -15.08 -25.46
C THR A 543 3.33 -14.47 -26.74
N HIS A 544 2.06 -14.73 -27.09
CA HIS A 544 1.44 -14.24 -28.32
C HIS A 544 -0.09 -14.22 -28.23
N SER A 545 -0.71 -13.29 -28.95
CA SER A 545 -2.17 -13.11 -28.99
C SER A 545 -2.63 -13.01 -30.45
N TRP A 546 -3.78 -13.60 -30.76
CA TRP A 546 -4.40 -13.61 -32.09
C TRP A 546 -5.92 -13.77 -31.98
N ASN A 547 -6.63 -14.00 -33.08
CA ASN A 547 -8.09 -14.02 -33.10
C ASN A 547 -8.67 -15.37 -33.51
N ILE A 548 -9.90 -15.60 -33.06
CA ILE A 548 -10.82 -16.55 -33.67
C ILE A 548 -11.99 -15.75 -34.23
N VAL A 549 -12.47 -16.12 -35.41
CA VAL A 549 -13.60 -15.50 -36.10
C VAL A 549 -14.58 -16.56 -36.55
N LYS A 550 -15.86 -16.21 -36.54
CA LYS A 550 -16.93 -17.05 -37.07
C LYS A 550 -17.23 -16.69 -38.51
N ILE A 551 -17.32 -17.69 -39.36
CA ILE A 551 -17.75 -17.57 -40.76
C ILE A 551 -18.82 -18.63 -41.00
N GLY A 552 -20.06 -18.19 -41.24
CA GLY A 552 -21.20 -19.10 -41.28
C GLY A 552 -21.42 -19.80 -39.93
N GLY A 553 -21.53 -21.13 -39.93
CA GLY A 553 -21.62 -21.95 -38.72
C GLY A 553 -20.28 -22.31 -38.07
N LEU A 554 -19.15 -21.90 -38.67
CA LEU A 554 -17.81 -22.41 -38.34
C LEU A 554 -16.91 -21.34 -37.71
N TYR A 555 -15.96 -21.80 -36.88
CA TYR A 555 -14.95 -20.95 -36.26
C TYR A 555 -13.56 -21.28 -36.83
N PHE A 556 -12.76 -20.23 -37.01
CA PHE A 556 -11.39 -20.35 -37.50
C PHE A 556 -10.45 -19.37 -36.79
N HIS A 557 -9.19 -19.79 -36.64
CA HIS A 557 -8.12 -18.91 -36.22
C HIS A 557 -7.69 -17.97 -37.35
N VAL A 558 -7.39 -16.72 -36.97
CA VAL A 558 -6.80 -15.68 -37.82
C VAL A 558 -5.66 -15.03 -37.03
N ASP A 559 -4.45 -15.06 -37.58
CA ASP A 559 -3.28 -14.38 -37.01
C ASP A 559 -2.67 -13.40 -38.00
N THR A 560 -3.14 -12.15 -37.91
CA THR A 560 -2.69 -11.03 -38.74
C THR A 560 -1.22 -10.67 -38.50
N THR A 561 -0.69 -10.90 -37.29
CA THR A 561 0.70 -10.57 -36.99
C THR A 561 1.67 -11.43 -37.77
N TRP A 562 1.42 -12.74 -37.80
CA TRP A 562 2.29 -13.68 -38.50
C TRP A 562 2.10 -13.62 -40.02
N ASP A 563 0.90 -13.27 -40.48
CA ASP A 563 0.61 -13.08 -41.90
C ASP A 563 1.22 -11.78 -42.45
N ASP A 564 1.26 -10.70 -41.67
CA ASP A 564 2.01 -9.47 -42.00
C ASP A 564 3.52 -9.73 -42.13
N LEU A 565 4.14 -10.38 -41.12
CA LEU A 565 5.58 -10.66 -41.10
C LEU A 565 6.08 -11.53 -42.26
N LEU A 566 5.19 -12.33 -42.85
CA LEU A 566 5.53 -13.31 -43.89
C LEU A 566 4.98 -12.94 -45.27
N ASP A 567 4.24 -11.84 -45.40
CA ASP A 567 3.49 -11.45 -46.61
C ASP A 567 2.72 -12.64 -47.20
N SER A 568 1.84 -13.23 -46.36
CA SER A 568 1.14 -14.48 -46.69
C SER A 568 -0.26 -14.55 -46.09
N HIS A 569 -1.10 -15.48 -46.59
CA HIS A 569 -2.34 -15.93 -45.93
C HIS A 569 -2.14 -17.29 -45.26
N LYS A 570 -0.96 -17.50 -44.65
CA LYS A 570 -0.57 -18.79 -44.08
C LYS A 570 -1.28 -19.06 -42.76
N TRP A 571 -1.59 -18.04 -41.99
CA TRP A 571 -2.25 -18.12 -40.68
C TRP A 571 -3.70 -17.64 -40.72
N PHE A 572 -4.23 -17.48 -41.92
CA PHE A 572 -5.62 -17.16 -42.20
C PHE A 572 -6.47 -18.43 -42.25
N LEU A 573 -7.56 -18.43 -41.48
CA LEU A 573 -8.61 -19.46 -41.41
C LEU A 573 -8.10 -20.88 -41.11
N LYS A 574 -7.44 -21.02 -39.97
CA LYS A 574 -6.87 -22.30 -39.50
C LYS A 574 -7.74 -23.00 -38.45
N THR A 575 -7.70 -24.32 -38.45
CA THR A 575 -8.23 -25.15 -37.36
C THR A 575 -7.32 -25.12 -36.13
N ASP A 576 -7.84 -25.61 -35.00
CA ASP A 576 -7.06 -25.79 -33.77
C ASP A 576 -5.83 -26.68 -34.03
N SER A 577 -6.00 -27.77 -34.78
CA SER A 577 -4.91 -28.68 -35.12
C SER A 577 -3.87 -28.02 -36.03
N GLU A 578 -4.30 -27.33 -37.09
CA GLU A 578 -3.36 -26.66 -38.00
C GLU A 578 -2.59 -25.54 -37.30
N THR A 579 -3.26 -24.76 -36.45
CA THR A 579 -2.64 -23.70 -35.64
C THR A 579 -1.63 -24.27 -34.65
N TYR A 580 -1.98 -25.38 -33.98
CA TYR A 580 -1.08 -26.05 -33.05
C TYR A 580 0.14 -26.69 -33.76
N ASP A 581 -0.10 -27.35 -34.90
CA ASP A 581 0.93 -28.06 -35.66
C ASP A 581 1.87 -27.13 -36.42
N ALA A 582 1.39 -25.94 -36.81
CA ALA A 582 2.23 -24.89 -37.39
C ALA A 582 3.37 -24.46 -36.45
N GLY A 583 3.25 -24.75 -35.15
CA GLY A 583 4.30 -24.59 -34.15
C GLY A 583 4.49 -23.15 -33.70
N GLY A 584 5.62 -22.85 -33.04
CA GLY A 584 5.89 -21.51 -32.53
C GLY A 584 5.18 -21.21 -31.21
N ARG A 585 4.55 -20.03 -31.12
CA ARG A 585 3.92 -19.49 -29.90
C ARG A 585 2.44 -19.89 -29.74
N HIS A 586 1.88 -20.65 -30.69
CA HIS A 586 0.46 -21.04 -30.76
C HIS A 586 0.15 -22.33 -30.03
N LYS A 587 0.25 -22.32 -28.69
CA LYS A 587 -0.06 -23.48 -27.84
C LYS A 587 -0.77 -23.06 -26.57
N ASN A 588 -1.58 -23.97 -26.02
CA ASN A 588 -2.26 -23.80 -24.72
C ASN A 588 -3.03 -22.47 -24.61
N TRP A 589 -3.69 -22.05 -25.69
CA TRP A 589 -4.35 -20.75 -25.72
C TRP A 589 -5.61 -20.71 -24.85
N LYS A 590 -5.96 -19.51 -24.44
CA LYS A 590 -7.17 -19.18 -23.66
C LYS A 590 -7.81 -17.92 -24.22
N LEU A 591 -9.10 -17.73 -23.95
CA LEU A 591 -9.77 -16.46 -24.22
C LEU A 591 -9.08 -15.32 -23.46
N CYS A 592 -8.96 -14.16 -24.11
CA CYS A 592 -8.36 -12.96 -23.56
C CYS A 592 -9.35 -11.78 -23.68
N ARG A 593 -9.58 -11.06 -22.57
CA ARG A 593 -10.36 -9.82 -22.53
C ARG A 593 -9.44 -8.69 -22.05
N PRO A 594 -8.72 -8.03 -22.97
CA PRO A 594 -7.70 -7.07 -22.59
C PRO A 594 -8.24 -5.80 -21.93
N SER A 595 -9.39 -5.31 -22.38
CA SER A 595 -10.01 -4.08 -21.90
C SER A 595 -11.54 -4.17 -21.96
N VAL A 596 -12.23 -3.17 -21.39
CA VAL A 596 -13.69 -3.03 -21.44
C VAL A 596 -14.24 -2.98 -22.87
N PHE A 597 -13.41 -2.62 -23.86
CA PHE A 597 -13.82 -2.64 -25.27
C PHE A 597 -14.02 -4.04 -25.83
N HIS A 598 -13.45 -5.05 -25.18
CA HIS A 598 -13.46 -6.43 -25.66
C HIS A 598 -14.43 -7.31 -24.86
N GLU A 599 -15.39 -6.71 -24.15
CA GLU A 599 -16.39 -7.47 -23.36
C GLU A 599 -17.45 -8.15 -24.24
N PHE A 600 -17.62 -7.76 -25.51
CA PHE A 600 -18.65 -8.30 -26.42
C PHE A 600 -18.42 -9.75 -26.89
N GLN A 601 -17.23 -10.31 -26.66
CA GLN A 601 -16.82 -11.61 -27.21
C GLN A 601 -17.30 -12.82 -26.39
N SER A 602 -17.27 -14.01 -27.02
CA SER A 602 -17.75 -15.29 -26.45
C SER A 602 -17.27 -15.59 -25.03
N GLU A 603 -18.15 -16.13 -24.18
CA GLU A 603 -17.82 -16.61 -22.83
C GLU A 603 -17.06 -17.93 -22.83
N GLU A 604 -17.34 -18.79 -23.81
CA GLU A 604 -16.71 -20.11 -23.99
C GLU A 604 -15.73 -20.08 -25.16
N LEU A 605 -14.60 -20.79 -25.01
CA LEU A 605 -13.58 -20.87 -26.06
C LEU A 605 -14.15 -21.63 -27.28
N PRO A 606 -14.27 -20.99 -28.45
CA PRO A 606 -14.76 -21.67 -29.64
C PRO A 606 -13.76 -22.72 -30.13
N GLU A 607 -14.26 -23.81 -30.69
CA GLU A 607 -13.44 -24.87 -31.26
C GLU A 607 -13.37 -24.76 -32.79
N CYS A 608 -12.17 -24.68 -33.34
CA CYS A 608 -11.96 -24.54 -34.78
C CYS A 608 -11.70 -25.91 -35.40
N ARG A 609 -12.76 -26.65 -35.78
CA ARG A 609 -12.65 -28.07 -36.19
C ARG A 609 -12.54 -28.33 -37.69
N ARG A 610 -13.13 -27.47 -38.52
CA ARG A 610 -13.30 -27.71 -39.96
C ARG A 610 -12.16 -27.05 -40.74
N SER A 611 -11.40 -27.82 -41.52
CA SER A 611 -10.31 -27.26 -42.32
C SER A 611 -10.83 -26.73 -43.66
N MET A 612 -10.31 -25.58 -44.09
CA MET A 612 -10.56 -25.05 -45.44
C MET A 612 -10.16 -26.08 -46.50
N GLY A 613 -11.11 -26.51 -47.33
CA GLY A 613 -10.96 -27.52 -48.37
C GLY A 613 -11.45 -28.92 -47.98
N ASP A 614 -11.86 -29.19 -46.75
CA ASP A 614 -12.49 -30.47 -46.38
C ASP A 614 -13.98 -30.47 -46.74
N ALA A 615 -14.24 -30.53 -48.06
CA ALA A 615 -15.55 -30.36 -48.66
C ALA A 615 -16.52 -31.51 -48.33
N ASN A 616 -16.00 -32.71 -48.05
CA ASN A 616 -16.83 -33.87 -47.74
C ASN A 616 -16.91 -34.18 -46.22
N ASN A 617 -16.25 -33.36 -45.40
CA ASN A 617 -16.20 -33.48 -43.94
C ASN A 617 -15.66 -34.84 -43.45
N ASP A 618 -14.68 -35.41 -44.14
CA ASP A 618 -14.04 -36.68 -43.75
C ASP A 618 -12.78 -36.47 -42.89
N GLY A 619 -12.42 -35.20 -42.65
CA GLY A 619 -11.25 -34.80 -41.86
C GLY A 619 -9.94 -34.86 -42.63
N ARG A 620 -9.96 -35.09 -43.95
CA ARG A 620 -8.76 -35.17 -44.79
C ARG A 620 -8.94 -34.41 -46.09
N ILE A 621 -8.18 -33.34 -46.28
CA ILE A 621 -8.15 -32.62 -47.55
C ILE A 621 -7.44 -33.47 -48.63
N ASN A 622 -8.21 -34.04 -49.56
CA ASN A 622 -7.71 -34.92 -50.61
C ASN A 622 -8.53 -34.81 -51.92
N THR A 623 -8.27 -35.70 -52.90
CA THR A 623 -8.96 -35.67 -54.19
C THR A 623 -10.48 -35.94 -54.07
N ALA A 624 -10.92 -36.63 -53.03
CA ALA A 624 -12.35 -36.90 -52.77
C ALA A 624 -13.13 -35.60 -52.53
N ASP A 625 -12.54 -34.64 -51.81
CA ASP A 625 -13.12 -33.31 -51.58
C ASP A 625 -13.27 -32.52 -52.87
N LEU A 626 -12.22 -32.50 -53.70
CA LEU A 626 -12.27 -31.84 -55.00
C LEU A 626 -13.37 -32.45 -55.89
N VAL A 627 -13.58 -33.76 -55.81
CA VAL A 627 -14.68 -34.44 -56.50
C VAL A 627 -16.04 -34.05 -55.93
N ALA A 628 -16.19 -34.01 -54.61
CA ALA A 628 -17.43 -33.59 -53.95
C ALA A 628 -17.80 -32.15 -54.35
N PHE A 629 -16.86 -31.22 -54.24
CA PHE A 629 -17.03 -29.83 -54.64
C PHE A 629 -17.30 -29.69 -56.15
N SER A 630 -16.57 -30.40 -57.01
CA SER A 630 -16.84 -30.39 -58.46
C SER A 630 -18.25 -30.88 -58.80
N ARG A 631 -18.77 -31.88 -58.07
CA ARG A 631 -20.14 -32.39 -58.28
C ARG A 631 -21.18 -31.38 -57.85
N TYR A 632 -20.94 -30.68 -56.74
CA TYR A 632 -21.77 -29.57 -56.27
C TYR A 632 -21.86 -28.46 -57.33
N LEU A 633 -20.72 -27.99 -57.85
CA LEU A 633 -20.68 -26.96 -58.91
C LEU A 633 -21.41 -27.39 -60.19
N LEU A 634 -21.43 -28.68 -60.52
CA LEU A 634 -22.15 -29.23 -61.66
C LEU A 634 -23.64 -29.53 -61.40
N GLY A 635 -24.15 -29.25 -60.19
CA GLY A 635 -25.52 -29.59 -59.78
C GLY A 635 -25.80 -31.09 -59.71
N SER A 636 -24.74 -31.90 -59.55
CA SER A 636 -24.78 -33.38 -59.56
C SER A 636 -24.41 -34.01 -58.20
N GLY A 637 -24.35 -33.16 -57.17
CA GLY A 637 -24.11 -33.46 -55.76
C GLY A 637 -24.62 -32.31 -54.89
N GLU A 638 -24.74 -32.53 -53.60
CA GLU A 638 -25.18 -31.55 -52.59
C GLU A 638 -24.09 -31.42 -51.53
N LEU A 639 -23.91 -30.21 -51.01
CA LEU A 639 -23.05 -29.87 -49.87
C LEU A 639 -23.90 -29.11 -48.85
N GLU A 640 -23.63 -29.31 -47.57
CA GLU A 640 -24.24 -28.49 -46.52
C GLU A 640 -23.66 -27.07 -46.56
N GLU A 641 -24.34 -26.11 -45.95
CA GLU A 641 -23.95 -24.70 -45.98
C GLU A 641 -22.50 -24.48 -45.48
N ASP A 642 -22.16 -25.09 -44.34
CA ASP A 642 -20.80 -25.07 -43.77
C ASP A 642 -19.76 -25.78 -44.67
N ASP A 643 -20.16 -26.81 -45.41
CA ASP A 643 -19.29 -27.51 -46.36
C ASP A 643 -19.00 -26.63 -47.58
N VAL A 644 -19.96 -25.81 -48.01
CA VAL A 644 -19.76 -24.80 -49.06
C VAL A 644 -18.81 -23.71 -48.57
N THR A 645 -18.92 -23.26 -47.31
CA THR A 645 -18.01 -22.26 -46.73
C THR A 645 -16.54 -22.68 -46.81
N VAL A 646 -16.22 -23.93 -46.46
CA VAL A 646 -14.82 -24.40 -46.52
C VAL A 646 -14.30 -24.60 -47.95
N CYS A 647 -15.15 -24.56 -48.96
CA CYS A 647 -14.75 -24.67 -50.36
C CYS A 647 -14.26 -23.36 -50.98
N ASP A 648 -14.54 -22.21 -50.35
CA ASP A 648 -14.04 -20.89 -50.76
C ASP A 648 -12.56 -20.75 -50.36
N LEU A 649 -11.67 -21.26 -51.21
CA LEU A 649 -10.23 -21.36 -50.99
C LEU A 649 -9.45 -20.18 -51.53
N ASN A 650 -10.06 -19.34 -52.37
CA ASN A 650 -9.49 -18.07 -52.79
C ASN A 650 -9.97 -16.90 -51.92
N PHE A 651 -10.89 -17.15 -50.98
CA PHE A 651 -11.45 -16.23 -50.00
C PHE A 651 -12.14 -15.03 -50.66
N ASP A 652 -12.80 -15.22 -51.80
CA ASP A 652 -13.50 -14.17 -52.53
C ASP A 652 -14.98 -14.04 -52.14
N GLY A 653 -15.48 -14.92 -51.28
CA GLY A 653 -16.85 -14.99 -50.81
C GLY A 653 -17.73 -15.96 -51.59
N SER A 654 -17.24 -16.58 -52.66
CA SER A 654 -18.03 -17.45 -53.53
C SER A 654 -17.31 -18.77 -53.80
N ALA A 655 -17.82 -19.87 -53.23
CA ALA A 655 -17.33 -21.20 -53.58
C ALA A 655 -17.72 -21.58 -55.03
N ASP A 656 -16.81 -21.35 -55.97
CA ASP A 656 -17.06 -21.50 -57.41
C ASP A 656 -15.92 -22.21 -58.19
N THR A 657 -15.93 -22.09 -59.52
CA THR A 657 -14.92 -22.74 -60.36
C THR A 657 -13.49 -22.23 -60.16
N PHE A 658 -13.30 -20.99 -59.71
CA PHE A 658 -11.99 -20.43 -59.42
C PHE A 658 -11.37 -21.08 -58.17
N ASP A 659 -12.17 -21.45 -57.18
CA ASP A 659 -11.69 -22.21 -56.02
C ASP A 659 -11.14 -23.57 -56.40
N THR A 660 -11.66 -24.21 -57.45
CA THR A 660 -11.11 -25.49 -57.91
C THR A 660 -9.64 -25.37 -58.36
N VAL A 661 -9.20 -24.17 -58.77
CA VAL A 661 -7.79 -23.89 -59.08
C VAL A 661 -6.96 -23.81 -57.79
N ALA A 662 -7.43 -23.03 -56.81
CA ALA A 662 -6.80 -22.94 -55.49
C ALA A 662 -6.72 -24.31 -54.80
N PHE A 663 -7.79 -25.09 -54.90
CA PHE A 663 -7.89 -26.46 -54.41
C PHE A 663 -6.81 -27.35 -55.02
N ARG A 664 -6.69 -27.36 -56.35
CA ARG A 664 -5.68 -28.18 -57.04
C ARG A 664 -4.27 -27.82 -56.60
N ASN A 665 -3.98 -26.52 -56.46
CA ASN A 665 -2.69 -26.05 -55.96
C ASN A 665 -2.43 -26.58 -54.54
N LYS A 666 -3.43 -26.51 -53.65
CA LYS A 666 -3.35 -27.03 -52.28
C LYS A 666 -3.04 -28.53 -52.24
N LEU A 667 -3.70 -29.33 -53.08
CA LEU A 667 -3.43 -30.77 -53.20
C LEU A 667 -2.05 -31.08 -53.76
N THR A 668 -1.57 -30.31 -54.75
CA THR A 668 -0.24 -30.53 -55.33
C THR A 668 0.89 -30.05 -54.44
N SER A 669 0.63 -29.11 -53.52
CA SER A 669 1.60 -28.62 -52.54
C SER A 669 1.82 -29.60 -51.39
N ALA A 670 0.90 -30.55 -51.19
CA ALA A 670 0.96 -31.59 -50.17
C ALA A 670 1.65 -32.89 -50.64
N LEU A 671 2.09 -32.91 -51.92
CA LEU A 671 2.88 -33.98 -52.55
C LEU A 671 4.35 -33.57 -52.63
#